data_AF-A0A8J8E9L4-F1
#
_entry.id   AF-A0A8J8E9L4-F1
#
_cell.length_a   1.000
_cell.length_b   1.000
_cell.length_c   1.000
_cell.angle_alpha   90.00
_cell.angle_beta   90.00
_cell.angle_gamma   90.00
#
_symmetry.space_group_name_H-M   'P 1'
#
loop_
_entity.id
_entity.type
_entity.pdbx_description
1 polymer ?
#
loop_
_entity_poly.entity_id
_entity_poly.type
_entity_poly.pdbx_seq_one_letter_code
_entity_poly.pdbx_strand_id
1 'polypeptide(L)'
;MSGREKISMDKATEEMFRRARELRIETVWDRLEKQQPQCGYGLLGLCCQNCMMGPCRINPFGGEPKKGVCGATADTIVARNFLRMVAAGAAAHSDHGRHVALTLLLAVKENGGTDSPEGRKMFLGADGLVVQSSPYQIRDTKKLKAIAQRLGIPTEGKSEAEIARAVAKIALEDFGKQDSNPLRFLRAYLNTKTLEHLEKAGLLAKVPGWEAGVLPRGIDREITEALHRTHVGTDHDPMSLILHSIRTSLADAWGGSLIATELQDVLFGTPEITRTEANLGTLREEYVNIIVHGHEPVLSEKIVEAAGDPELIELAEKYGAKGINIVGMCCTGLEVLMRRGIPIAGNFLQQEAAIITGAVEAMVVDVQCIMPGTVDVARCFHTLVIDTSPIATFPGAIHVKFNPEKADEIARKIVRMAVENFRNRSAHRVRIPKVKQAGIVGFSVETLIERFGGSLEPLKEAIVEGKLRGITAMVGCNNPKVAHDMNHITLANELMKRDILLLGTGCWATAAIKHGIFLPEYADTDNVGPGLRKFVKEWNIPPALLMGSCVDSTRILVTASRLAEDFDVPIASLPIVASAPEPMAEKSLSIGMYFVSSGITTHLGLTPPVLGGREVVKILTQKLQEIVRASFIIESDMRKAARAITDHIDRKRNELGI
;
A
#
# COMPACT_ATOMS: atom_id res chain seq x y z
N MET A 1 -8.25 -25.78 15.77
CA MET A 1 -9.10 -25.64 14.56
C MET A 1 -10.29 -24.84 15.01
N SER A 2 -10.25 -23.53 14.77
CA SER A 2 -11.07 -22.55 15.49
C SER A 2 -12.59 -22.82 15.41
N GLY A 3 -13.27 -22.67 16.55
CA GLY A 3 -14.72 -22.73 16.69
C GLY A 3 -15.45 -21.46 16.24
N ARG A 4 -14.85 -20.63 15.37
CA ARG A 4 -15.47 -19.39 14.88
C ARG A 4 -16.61 -19.71 13.91
N GLU A 5 -17.79 -19.17 14.20
CA GLU A 5 -19.00 -19.36 13.41
C GLU A 5 -18.90 -18.74 12.00
N LYS A 6 -18.14 -17.63 11.87
CA LYS A 6 -17.82 -16.99 10.58
C LYS A 6 -16.40 -16.41 10.56
N ILE A 7 -15.55 -16.91 9.67
CA ILE A 7 -14.13 -16.51 9.55
C ILE A 7 -13.90 -15.44 8.48
N SER A 8 -14.80 -15.33 7.52
CA SER A 8 -14.66 -14.54 6.30
C SER A 8 -16.04 -14.12 5.79
N MET A 9 -16.14 -12.96 5.15
CA MET A 9 -17.31 -12.58 4.36
C MET A 9 -17.30 -13.23 2.96
N ASP A 10 -16.11 -13.58 2.47
CA ASP A 10 -15.90 -14.22 1.18
C ASP A 10 -16.06 -15.74 1.24
N LYS A 11 -16.96 -16.26 0.39
CA LYS A 11 -17.31 -17.68 0.28
C LYS A 11 -16.15 -18.55 -0.20
N ALA A 12 -15.30 -18.05 -1.11
CA ALA A 12 -14.15 -18.82 -1.61
C ALA A 12 -13.16 -19.11 -0.47
N THR A 13 -12.91 -18.11 0.37
CA THR A 13 -12.07 -18.24 1.57
C THR A 13 -12.67 -19.23 2.57
N GLU A 14 -13.98 -19.18 2.83
CA GLU A 14 -14.65 -20.15 3.72
C GLU A 14 -14.53 -21.59 3.21
N GLU A 15 -14.67 -21.79 1.89
CA GLU A 15 -14.49 -23.10 1.26
C GLU A 15 -13.05 -23.62 1.44
N MET A 16 -12.05 -22.77 1.17
CA MET A 16 -10.65 -23.18 1.30
C MET A 16 -10.23 -23.41 2.75
N PHE A 17 -10.80 -22.68 3.72
CA PHE A 17 -10.55 -22.98 5.12
C PHE A 17 -11.18 -24.30 5.57
N ARG A 18 -12.40 -24.62 5.12
CA ARG A 18 -12.99 -25.95 5.36
C ARG A 18 -12.09 -27.05 4.81
N ARG A 19 -11.59 -26.84 3.59
CA ARG A 19 -10.64 -27.74 2.95
C ARG A 19 -9.31 -27.87 3.70
N ALA A 20 -8.76 -26.77 4.23
CA ALA A 20 -7.57 -26.79 5.05
C ALA A 20 -7.74 -27.72 6.27
N ARG A 21 -8.91 -27.67 6.91
CA ARG A 21 -9.28 -28.56 8.02
C ARG A 21 -9.40 -30.02 7.59
N GLU A 22 -10.03 -30.30 6.44
CA GLU A 22 -10.12 -31.65 5.86
C GLU A 22 -8.71 -32.25 5.62
N LEU A 23 -7.78 -31.42 5.13
CA LEU A 23 -6.40 -31.80 4.85
C LEU A 23 -5.45 -31.70 6.05
N ARG A 24 -5.93 -31.23 7.21
CA ARG A 24 -5.14 -30.95 8.42
C ARG A 24 -3.96 -30.00 8.18
N ILE A 25 -4.15 -29.03 7.30
CA ILE A 25 -3.18 -27.97 7.00
C ILE A 25 -3.46 -26.80 7.94
N GLU A 26 -2.45 -26.39 8.70
CA GLU A 26 -2.53 -25.23 9.57
C GLU A 26 -2.57 -23.93 8.76
N THR A 27 -3.49 -23.03 9.11
CA THR A 27 -3.60 -21.69 8.50
C THR A 27 -3.31 -20.58 9.49
N VAL A 28 -3.25 -19.34 9.00
CA VAL A 28 -3.11 -18.13 9.82
C VAL A 28 -4.14 -18.03 10.96
N TRP A 29 -5.37 -18.53 10.77
CA TRP A 29 -6.39 -18.51 11.83
C TRP A 29 -6.12 -19.53 12.93
N ASP A 30 -5.61 -20.71 12.58
CA ASP A 30 -5.20 -21.73 13.56
C ASP A 30 -3.98 -21.22 14.36
N ARG A 31 -3.03 -20.56 13.69
CA ARG A 31 -1.89 -19.92 14.36
C ARG A 31 -2.33 -18.78 15.28
N LEU A 32 -3.33 -17.99 14.90
CA LEU A 32 -3.90 -16.96 15.78
C LEU A 32 -4.56 -17.58 17.01
N GLU A 33 -5.35 -18.66 16.84
CA GLU A 33 -5.98 -19.38 17.95
C GLU A 33 -4.93 -19.87 18.96
N LYS A 34 -3.82 -20.46 18.47
CA LYS A 34 -2.70 -20.90 19.32
C LYS A 34 -1.98 -19.75 20.05
N GLN A 35 -2.05 -18.53 19.51
CA GLN A 35 -1.48 -17.33 20.12
C GLN A 35 -2.40 -16.69 21.17
N GLN A 36 -3.63 -17.19 21.34
CA GLN A 36 -4.59 -16.62 22.30
C GLN A 36 -4.52 -17.32 23.68
N PRO A 37 -4.60 -16.56 24.78
CA PRO A 37 -4.60 -15.08 24.85
C PRO A 37 -3.21 -14.49 24.57
N GLN A 38 -3.17 -13.45 23.71
CA GLN A 38 -1.92 -12.74 23.41
C GLN A 38 -1.44 -11.90 24.61
N CYS A 39 -0.14 -11.55 24.64
CA CYS A 39 0.46 -10.76 25.71
C CYS A 39 -0.20 -9.37 25.87
N GLY A 40 -0.82 -9.13 27.04
CA GLY A 40 -1.51 -7.86 27.34
C GLY A 40 -0.58 -6.63 27.33
N TYR A 41 0.66 -6.75 27.80
CA TYR A 41 1.63 -5.64 27.75
C TYR A 41 1.96 -5.23 26.31
N GLY A 42 2.11 -6.21 25.41
CA GLY A 42 2.35 -5.94 23.99
C GLY A 42 1.14 -5.28 23.32
N LEU A 43 -0.07 -5.78 23.59
CA LEU A 43 -1.31 -5.21 23.07
C LEU A 43 -1.56 -3.76 23.53
N LEU A 44 -1.07 -3.39 24.72
CA LEU A 44 -1.17 -2.03 25.24
C LEU A 44 0.03 -1.14 24.85
N GLY A 45 1.08 -1.70 24.26
CA GLY A 45 2.32 -0.97 23.94
C GLY A 45 3.25 -0.71 25.13
N LEU A 46 3.05 -1.39 26.26
CA LEU A 46 3.73 -1.16 27.54
C LEU A 46 5.00 -2.01 27.76
N CYS A 47 5.49 -2.68 26.71
CA CYS A 47 6.74 -3.45 26.73
C CYS A 47 7.81 -2.71 25.93
N CYS A 48 9.02 -2.54 26.50
CA CYS A 48 10.16 -1.92 25.85
C CYS A 48 11.35 -2.88 25.79
N GLN A 49 11.95 -3.01 24.60
CA GLN A 49 13.08 -3.90 24.32
C GLN A 49 14.26 -3.15 23.66
N ASN A 50 14.34 -1.82 23.82
CA ASN A 50 15.30 -1.00 23.10
C ASN A 50 16.73 -1.05 23.68
N CYS A 51 16.97 -1.80 24.77
CA CYS A 51 18.31 -2.00 25.34
C CYS A 51 18.37 -3.26 26.22
N MET A 52 19.57 -3.71 26.56
CA MET A 52 19.84 -4.95 27.33
C MET A 52 19.61 -4.84 28.85
N MET A 53 19.29 -3.64 29.38
CA MET A 53 18.78 -3.52 30.76
C MET A 53 17.35 -4.06 30.91
N GLY A 54 16.60 -4.12 29.80
CA GLY A 54 15.26 -4.69 29.75
C GLY A 54 15.26 -6.22 29.59
N PRO A 55 14.14 -6.81 29.13
CA PRO A 55 12.90 -6.15 28.70
C PRO A 55 12.16 -5.50 29.88
N CYS A 56 11.70 -4.26 29.69
CA CYS A 56 10.90 -3.54 30.69
C CYS A 56 9.41 -3.67 30.37
N ARG A 57 8.57 -3.90 31.38
CA ARG A 57 7.11 -3.87 31.28
C ARG A 57 6.57 -2.83 32.25
N ILE A 58 5.63 -1.99 31.84
CA ILE A 58 4.97 -1.04 32.73
C ILE A 58 3.62 -1.60 33.17
N ASN A 59 3.33 -1.54 34.47
CA ASN A 59 2.06 -2.01 35.02
C ASN A 59 0.90 -1.08 34.58
N PRO A 60 -0.10 -1.58 33.82
CA PRO A 60 -1.22 -0.76 33.34
C PRO A 60 -2.19 -0.33 34.45
N PHE A 61 -2.14 -0.96 35.63
CA PHE A 61 -3.10 -0.74 36.73
C PHE A 61 -2.64 0.30 37.76
N GLY A 62 -1.56 1.02 37.49
CA GLY A 62 -1.05 2.09 38.37
C GLY A 62 -0.22 1.59 39.57
N GLY A 63 0.02 0.28 39.69
CA GLY A 63 1.00 -0.31 40.60
C GLY A 63 2.43 -0.23 40.06
N GLU A 64 3.39 -0.81 40.79
CA GLU A 64 4.76 -0.98 40.28
C GLU A 64 4.85 -2.15 39.27
N PRO A 65 5.82 -2.12 38.33
CA PRO A 65 6.71 -1.02 38.02
C PRO A 65 6.05 0.08 37.17
N LYS A 66 6.25 1.35 37.54
CA LYS A 66 5.74 2.53 36.78
C LYS A 66 6.68 3.05 35.71
N LYS A 67 7.96 2.66 35.76
CA LYS A 67 9.01 3.08 34.84
C LYS A 67 9.87 1.88 34.44
N GLY A 68 10.48 1.95 33.26
CA GLY A 68 11.57 1.05 32.89
C GLY A 68 12.84 1.36 33.69
N VAL A 69 13.86 0.51 33.57
CA VAL A 69 15.15 0.67 34.29
C VAL A 69 15.79 2.04 34.02
N CYS A 70 15.72 2.53 32.78
CA CYS A 70 16.24 3.86 32.41
C CYS A 70 15.35 5.04 32.84
N GLY A 71 14.28 4.79 33.60
CA GLY A 71 13.32 5.81 34.04
C GLY A 71 12.21 6.15 33.03
N ALA A 72 12.15 5.53 31.86
CA ALA A 72 11.13 5.81 30.85
C ALA A 72 9.72 5.40 31.32
N THR A 73 8.74 6.27 31.12
CA THR A 73 7.33 6.06 31.50
C THR A 73 6.56 5.26 30.44
N ALA A 74 5.30 4.93 30.75
CA ALA A 74 4.37 4.34 29.78
C ALA A 74 4.27 5.17 28.49
N ASP A 75 4.04 6.48 28.59
CA ASP A 75 3.86 7.34 27.42
C ASP A 75 5.14 7.41 26.56
N THR A 76 6.32 7.52 27.17
CA THR A 76 7.59 7.49 26.44
C THR A 76 7.83 6.15 25.75
N ILE A 77 7.48 5.02 26.38
CA ILE A 77 7.63 3.69 25.77
C ILE A 77 6.65 3.54 24.59
N VAL A 78 5.38 3.91 24.80
CA VAL A 78 4.33 3.79 23.79
C VAL A 78 4.63 4.69 22.58
N ALA A 79 5.03 5.95 22.80
CA ALA A 79 5.37 6.86 21.71
C ALA A 79 6.58 6.38 20.90
N ARG A 80 7.61 5.81 21.55
CA ARG A 80 8.77 5.23 20.84
C ARG A 80 8.38 3.99 20.04
N ASN A 81 7.55 3.11 20.60
CA ASN A 81 7.05 1.93 19.91
C ASN A 81 6.23 2.34 18.68
N PHE A 82 5.32 3.31 18.83
CA PHE A 82 4.54 3.85 17.71
C PHE A 82 5.44 4.46 16.63
N LEU A 83 6.42 5.30 16.99
CA LEU A 83 7.35 5.90 16.04
C LEU A 83 8.16 4.84 15.29
N ARG A 84 8.61 3.76 15.95
CA ARG A 84 9.30 2.65 15.26
C ARG A 84 8.40 1.93 14.26
N MET A 85 7.12 1.72 14.58
CA MET A 85 6.16 1.13 13.64
C MET A 85 5.95 2.04 12.42
N VAL A 86 5.81 3.36 12.62
CA VAL A 86 5.72 4.32 11.51
C VAL A 86 7.00 4.30 10.67
N ALA A 87 8.18 4.30 11.30
CA ALA A 87 9.46 4.26 10.61
C ALA A 87 9.67 2.98 9.79
N ALA A 88 9.28 1.81 10.33
CA ALA A 88 9.33 0.55 9.60
C ALA A 88 8.38 0.53 8.39
N GLY A 89 7.16 1.08 8.56
CA GLY A 89 6.22 1.25 7.45
C GLY A 89 6.77 2.18 6.36
N ALA A 90 7.31 3.34 6.75
CA ALA A 90 7.93 4.29 5.84
C ALA A 90 9.17 3.70 5.13
N ALA A 91 9.99 2.91 5.83
CA ALA A 91 11.16 2.25 5.25
C ALA A 91 10.78 1.25 4.15
N ALA A 92 9.70 0.51 4.34
CA ALA A 92 9.22 -0.44 3.33
C ALA A 92 8.77 0.26 2.03
N HIS A 93 8.11 1.43 2.13
CA HIS A 93 7.76 2.23 0.95
C HIS A 93 8.95 3.02 0.38
N SER A 94 9.89 3.45 1.24
CA SER A 94 11.15 4.09 0.82
C SER A 94 11.92 3.19 -0.13
N ASP A 95 12.19 1.94 0.28
CA ASP A 95 13.00 1.04 -0.53
C ASP A 95 12.33 0.68 -1.85
N HIS A 96 11.01 0.51 -1.84
CA HIS A 96 10.20 0.37 -3.05
C HIS A 96 10.39 1.57 -4.00
N GLY A 97 10.19 2.80 -3.51
CA GLY A 97 10.41 4.01 -4.31
C GLY A 97 11.83 4.13 -4.86
N ARG A 98 12.84 3.73 -4.07
CA ARG A 98 14.24 3.70 -4.50
C ARG A 98 14.48 2.71 -5.63
N HIS A 99 13.97 1.50 -5.52
CA HIS A 99 14.09 0.48 -6.57
C HIS A 99 13.49 0.97 -7.89
N VAL A 100 12.35 1.65 -7.85
CA VAL A 100 11.72 2.21 -9.06
C VAL A 100 12.56 3.35 -9.65
N ALA A 101 13.09 4.26 -8.82
CA ALA A 101 13.97 5.34 -9.28
C ALA A 101 15.26 4.81 -9.93
N LEU A 102 15.86 3.76 -9.37
CA LEU A 102 17.01 3.06 -9.95
C LEU A 102 16.65 2.36 -11.26
N THR A 103 15.47 1.75 -11.33
CA THR A 103 14.95 1.12 -12.55
C THR A 103 14.74 2.14 -13.67
N LEU A 104 14.31 3.37 -13.35
CA LEU A 104 14.20 4.45 -14.33
C LEU A 104 15.56 4.85 -14.92
N LEU A 105 16.62 4.89 -14.11
CA LEU A 105 17.97 5.11 -14.62
C LEU A 105 18.44 3.96 -15.51
N LEU A 106 18.12 2.73 -15.13
CA LEU A 106 18.43 1.56 -15.94
C LEU A 106 17.70 1.61 -17.29
N ALA A 107 16.45 2.07 -17.34
CA ALA A 107 15.67 2.18 -18.57
C ALA A 107 16.25 3.15 -19.61
N VAL A 108 17.11 4.09 -19.18
CA VAL A 108 17.72 5.12 -20.05
C VAL A 108 19.24 5.02 -20.09
N LYS A 109 19.79 3.86 -19.72
CA LYS A 109 21.20 3.51 -19.88
C LYS A 109 21.48 3.39 -21.39
N GLU A 110 22.37 4.22 -21.90
CA GLU A 110 22.82 4.15 -23.29
C GLU A 110 23.72 2.93 -23.49
N ASN A 111 23.54 2.20 -24.59
CA ASN A 111 24.35 1.02 -24.95
C ASN A 111 25.78 1.36 -25.44
N GLY A 112 26.29 2.56 -25.16
CA GLY A 112 27.62 2.98 -25.58
C GLY A 112 28.11 4.15 -24.74
N GLY A 113 29.17 3.93 -23.95
CA GLY A 113 29.84 5.00 -23.18
C GLY A 113 30.41 4.58 -21.83
N THR A 114 30.97 3.37 -21.67
CA THR A 114 31.64 2.94 -20.42
C THR A 114 33.15 2.85 -20.54
N ASP A 115 33.78 3.80 -21.24
CA ASP A 115 35.25 3.94 -21.23
C ASP A 115 35.75 4.97 -20.22
N SER A 116 34.86 5.70 -19.53
CA SER A 116 35.27 6.49 -18.36
C SER A 116 35.23 5.67 -17.06
N PRO A 117 36.27 5.74 -16.21
CA PRO A 117 36.27 5.12 -14.89
C PRO A 117 35.14 5.62 -13.98
N GLU A 118 34.66 6.86 -14.16
CA GLU A 118 33.52 7.39 -13.40
C GLU A 118 32.17 6.77 -13.81
N GLY A 119 31.96 6.48 -15.11
CA GLY A 119 30.72 5.85 -15.61
C GLY A 119 30.54 4.41 -15.13
N ARG A 120 31.65 3.68 -14.94
CA ARG A 120 31.65 2.32 -14.34
C ARG A 120 31.40 2.34 -12.82
N LYS A 121 31.73 3.43 -12.14
CA LYS A 121 31.61 3.54 -10.67
C LYS A 121 30.21 3.90 -10.18
N MET A 122 29.40 4.60 -10.97
CA MET A 122 28.13 5.15 -10.48
C MET A 122 27.03 4.08 -10.31
N PHE A 123 27.15 2.93 -10.98
CA PHE A 123 26.28 1.77 -10.82
C PHE A 123 27.08 0.48 -10.95
N LEU A 124 27.89 0.18 -9.95
CA LEU A 124 28.39 -1.18 -9.75
C LEU A 124 27.21 -2.05 -9.33
N GLY A 125 26.57 -2.72 -10.29
CA GLY A 125 25.94 -4.00 -10.00
C GLY A 125 26.99 -4.92 -9.37
N ALA A 126 26.60 -5.68 -8.35
CA ALA A 126 27.51 -6.51 -7.53
C ALA A 126 28.40 -7.49 -8.33
N ASP A 127 28.13 -7.68 -9.63
CA ASP A 127 28.73 -8.73 -10.45
C ASP A 127 29.54 -8.19 -11.66
N GLY A 128 29.73 -6.86 -11.79
CA GLY A 128 30.66 -6.28 -12.79
C GLY A 128 30.30 -6.52 -14.28
N LEU A 129 29.02 -6.74 -14.59
CA LEU A 129 28.55 -7.13 -15.93
C LEU A 129 28.30 -5.93 -16.86
N VAL A 130 28.63 -6.11 -18.14
CA VAL A 130 28.27 -5.20 -19.24
C VAL A 130 26.84 -5.52 -19.69
N VAL A 131 25.93 -4.54 -19.63
CA VAL A 131 24.55 -4.66 -20.11
C VAL A 131 24.51 -4.22 -21.57
N GLN A 132 24.08 -5.11 -22.48
CA GLN A 132 23.98 -4.83 -23.92
C GLN A 132 22.72 -4.07 -24.33
N SER A 133 21.64 -4.17 -23.54
CA SER A 133 20.38 -3.41 -23.69
C SER A 133 19.56 -3.49 -22.40
N SER A 134 18.86 -2.41 -22.05
CA SER A 134 18.02 -2.39 -20.84
C SER A 134 16.73 -3.20 -21.05
N PRO A 135 16.32 -4.06 -20.10
CA PRO A 135 15.03 -4.73 -20.16
C PRO A 135 13.87 -3.76 -19.88
N TYR A 136 14.14 -2.54 -19.42
CA TYR A 136 13.11 -1.53 -19.14
C TYR A 136 13.16 -0.39 -20.14
N GLN A 137 12.00 0.22 -20.36
CA GLN A 137 11.85 1.38 -21.25
C GLN A 137 10.86 2.38 -20.64
N ILE A 138 10.92 3.63 -21.10
CA ILE A 138 9.89 4.62 -20.79
C ILE A 138 8.64 4.26 -21.59
N ARG A 139 7.52 4.00 -20.89
CA ARG A 139 6.22 3.71 -21.51
C ARG A 139 5.30 4.92 -21.54
N ASP A 140 5.44 5.84 -20.58
CA ASP A 140 4.64 7.07 -20.54
C ASP A 140 5.51 8.33 -20.53
N THR A 141 5.86 8.80 -21.73
CA THR A 141 6.58 10.05 -21.95
C THR A 141 5.79 11.27 -21.48
N LYS A 142 4.45 11.26 -21.59
CA LYS A 142 3.63 12.40 -21.18
C LYS A 142 3.71 12.60 -19.67
N LYS A 143 3.59 11.51 -18.91
CA LYS A 143 3.77 11.48 -17.45
C LYS A 143 5.18 11.92 -17.06
N LEU A 144 6.22 11.41 -17.73
CA LEU A 144 7.60 11.82 -17.47
C LEU A 144 7.80 13.34 -17.63
N LYS A 145 7.29 13.92 -18.72
CA LYS A 145 7.36 15.37 -18.97
C LYS A 145 6.54 16.16 -17.94
N ALA A 146 5.38 15.65 -17.53
CA ALA A 146 4.56 16.29 -16.51
C ALA A 146 5.26 16.29 -15.13
N ILE A 147 5.92 15.20 -14.74
CA ILE A 147 6.75 15.14 -13.52
C ILE A 147 7.91 16.13 -13.63
N ALA A 148 8.63 16.14 -14.75
CA ALA A 148 9.74 17.04 -15.00
C ALA A 148 9.32 18.52 -14.87
N GLN A 149 8.17 18.89 -15.43
CA GLN A 149 7.62 20.24 -15.31
C GLN A 149 7.33 20.62 -13.86
N ARG A 150 6.69 19.74 -13.07
CA ARG A 150 6.44 19.98 -11.64
C ARG A 150 7.72 20.15 -10.83
N LEU A 151 8.78 19.42 -11.20
CA LEU A 151 10.09 19.51 -10.55
C LEU A 151 10.96 20.68 -11.04
N GLY A 152 10.47 21.48 -12.00
CA GLY A 152 11.20 22.59 -12.59
C GLY A 152 12.35 22.17 -13.52
N ILE A 153 12.29 20.97 -14.10
CA ILE A 153 13.28 20.49 -15.07
C ILE A 153 12.88 20.99 -16.47
N PRO A 154 13.75 21.74 -17.19
CA PRO A 154 13.49 22.13 -18.57
C PRO A 154 13.39 20.90 -19.48
N THR A 155 12.33 20.82 -20.29
CA THR A 155 12.05 19.70 -21.21
C THR A 155 12.25 20.03 -22.69
N GLU A 156 12.25 21.32 -23.06
CA GLU A 156 12.41 21.75 -24.45
C GLU A 156 13.82 21.44 -24.96
N GLY A 157 13.90 20.87 -26.18
CA GLY A 157 15.18 20.49 -26.81
C GLY A 157 15.91 19.29 -26.16
N LYS A 158 15.34 18.65 -25.13
CA LYS A 158 15.94 17.49 -24.47
C LYS A 158 15.33 16.18 -24.91
N SER A 159 16.16 15.15 -24.98
CA SER A 159 15.72 13.76 -25.18
C SER A 159 14.97 13.22 -23.96
N GLU A 160 14.15 12.19 -24.18
CA GLU A 160 13.45 11.49 -23.09
C GLU A 160 14.43 10.92 -22.06
N ALA A 161 15.58 10.41 -22.52
CA ALA A 161 16.64 9.89 -21.67
C ALA A 161 17.23 10.96 -20.75
N GLU A 162 17.49 12.16 -21.27
CA GLU A 162 17.98 13.29 -20.45
C GLU A 162 16.96 13.73 -19.40
N ILE A 163 15.68 13.79 -19.77
CA ILE A 163 14.60 14.16 -18.84
C ILE A 163 14.46 13.10 -17.74
N ALA A 164 14.42 11.81 -18.10
CA ALA A 164 14.34 10.71 -17.15
C ALA A 164 15.53 10.66 -16.19
N ARG A 165 16.76 10.86 -16.71
CA ARG A 165 17.97 10.97 -15.86
C ARG A 165 17.85 12.10 -14.85
N ALA A 166 17.36 13.27 -15.27
CA ALA A 166 17.17 14.41 -14.37
C ALA A 166 16.10 14.13 -13.30
N VAL A 167 14.95 13.58 -13.69
CA VAL A 167 13.87 13.20 -12.75
C VAL A 167 14.36 12.15 -11.74
N ALA A 168 15.00 11.08 -12.21
CA ALA A 168 15.50 10.03 -11.33
C ALA A 168 16.59 10.52 -10.39
N LYS A 169 17.48 11.43 -10.83
CA LYS A 169 18.48 12.05 -9.96
C LYS A 169 17.83 12.84 -8.82
N ILE A 170 16.81 13.65 -9.13
CA ILE A 170 16.05 14.38 -8.09
C ILE A 170 15.38 13.41 -7.11
N ALA A 171 14.75 12.35 -7.62
CA ALA A 171 14.13 11.34 -6.78
C ALA A 171 15.16 10.72 -5.82
N LEU A 172 16.33 10.29 -6.34
CA LEU A 172 17.42 9.70 -5.55
C LEU A 172 18.02 10.69 -4.53
N GLU A 173 18.14 11.97 -4.87
CA GLU A 173 18.58 13.02 -3.94
C GLU A 173 17.62 13.15 -2.74
N ASP A 174 16.31 13.07 -2.94
CA ASP A 174 15.31 13.16 -1.87
C ASP A 174 15.40 11.99 -0.86
N PHE A 175 16.03 10.86 -1.20
CA PHE A 175 16.27 9.78 -0.23
C PHE A 175 17.36 10.12 0.79
N GLY A 176 18.44 10.79 0.37
CA GLY A 176 19.69 10.86 1.13
C GLY A 176 20.29 12.26 1.32
N LYS A 177 19.63 13.32 0.84
CA LYS A 177 20.17 14.68 0.98
C LYS A 177 20.36 15.07 2.45
N GLN A 178 21.44 15.80 2.69
CA GLN A 178 21.90 16.18 4.03
C GLN A 178 21.51 17.61 4.42
N ASP A 179 21.07 18.42 3.46
CA ASP A 179 20.53 19.74 3.75
C ASP A 179 19.20 19.64 4.52
N SER A 180 18.73 20.77 5.03
CA SER A 180 17.45 20.85 5.76
C SER A 180 16.28 21.25 4.85
N ASN A 181 16.46 21.27 3.52
CA ASN A 181 15.41 21.66 2.60
C ASN A 181 14.36 20.54 2.52
N PRO A 182 13.06 20.89 2.45
CA PRO A 182 12.02 19.89 2.26
C PRO A 182 12.20 19.06 0.99
N LEU A 183 11.63 17.85 0.96
CA LEU A 183 11.62 17.00 -0.24
C LEU A 183 11.13 17.77 -1.48
N ARG A 184 11.80 17.59 -2.60
CA ARG A 184 11.45 18.25 -3.88
C ARG A 184 10.15 17.69 -4.43
N PHE A 185 9.92 16.38 -4.33
CA PHE A 185 8.65 15.77 -4.70
C PHE A 185 7.49 16.31 -3.86
N LEU A 186 7.67 16.50 -2.55
CA LEU A 186 6.65 17.12 -1.70
C LEU A 186 6.31 18.54 -2.17
N ARG A 187 7.32 19.39 -2.36
CA ARG A 187 7.10 20.77 -2.83
C ARG A 187 6.44 20.84 -4.21
N ALA A 188 6.63 19.82 -5.04
CA ALA A 188 6.12 19.78 -6.41
C ALA A 188 4.66 19.29 -6.54
N TYR A 189 4.11 18.62 -5.51
CA TYR A 189 2.79 17.99 -5.57
C TYR A 189 1.81 18.45 -4.48
N LEU A 190 2.31 18.92 -3.34
CA LEU A 190 1.48 19.37 -2.24
C LEU A 190 1.00 20.80 -2.47
N ASN A 191 -0.30 21.04 -2.31
CA ASN A 191 -0.87 22.37 -2.52
C ASN A 191 -0.30 23.39 -1.53
N THR A 192 -0.15 24.63 -2.00
CA THR A 192 0.53 25.72 -1.29
C THR A 192 -0.02 25.95 0.12
N LYS A 193 -1.35 25.99 0.31
CA LYS A 193 -1.95 26.25 1.63
C LYS A 193 -1.68 25.14 2.64
N THR A 194 -1.58 23.88 2.21
CA THR A 194 -1.18 22.79 3.11
C THR A 194 0.31 22.86 3.41
N LEU A 195 1.15 23.15 2.40
CA LEU A 195 2.58 23.33 2.60
C LEU A 195 2.88 24.41 3.66
N GLU A 196 2.28 25.59 3.52
CA GLU A 196 2.43 26.71 4.47
C GLU A 196 1.98 26.34 5.90
N HIS A 197 0.95 25.51 6.02
CA HIS A 197 0.50 25.01 7.32
C HIS A 197 1.55 24.08 7.95
N LEU A 198 2.11 23.14 7.18
CA LEU A 198 3.09 22.18 7.67
C LEU A 198 4.45 22.81 8.01
N GLU A 199 4.82 23.91 7.35
CA GLU A 199 5.98 24.73 7.72
C GLU A 199 5.86 25.30 9.14
N LYS A 200 4.63 25.50 9.64
CA LYS A 200 4.35 26.06 10.96
C LYS A 200 3.87 25.03 11.98
N ALA A 201 3.41 23.85 11.54
CA ALA A 201 2.76 22.85 12.39
C ALA A 201 3.62 22.43 13.60
N GLY A 202 4.94 22.27 13.42
CA GLY A 202 5.85 21.92 14.51
C GLY A 202 5.87 22.95 15.66
N LEU A 203 5.75 24.24 15.32
CA LEU A 203 5.69 25.34 16.30
C LEU A 203 4.41 25.30 17.13
N LEU A 204 3.30 24.85 16.54
CA LEU A 204 1.99 24.75 17.20
C LEU A 204 2.01 23.76 18.37
N ALA A 205 2.90 22.77 18.32
CA ALA A 205 3.03 21.77 19.37
C ALA A 205 3.72 22.28 20.63
N LYS A 206 4.41 23.43 20.56
CA LYS A 206 5.11 24.08 21.69
C LYS A 206 6.12 23.15 22.40
N VAL A 207 6.81 22.32 21.63
CA VAL A 207 7.87 21.41 22.12
C VAL A 207 9.25 21.98 21.78
N PRO A 208 10.20 22.03 22.73
CA PRO A 208 11.57 22.46 22.45
C PRO A 208 12.21 21.65 21.30
N GLY A 209 12.90 22.34 20.38
CA GLY A 209 13.58 21.71 19.24
C GLY A 209 12.73 21.55 17.96
N TRP A 210 11.48 22.01 17.96
CA TRP A 210 10.59 21.99 16.78
C TRP A 210 10.36 23.40 16.18
N GLU A 211 11.45 24.06 15.79
CA GLU A 211 11.45 25.47 15.33
C GLU A 211 11.16 25.64 13.82
N ALA A 212 11.27 24.57 13.01
CA ALA A 212 11.21 24.61 11.54
C ALA A 212 10.03 23.83 10.92
N GLY A 213 8.97 23.56 11.69
CA GLY A 213 7.80 22.81 11.21
C GLY A 213 8.04 21.29 11.10
N VAL A 214 7.13 20.59 10.41
CA VAL A 214 7.13 19.11 10.29
C VAL A 214 7.52 18.62 8.89
N LEU A 215 7.98 19.49 8.01
CA LEU A 215 8.34 19.09 6.65
C LEU A 215 9.52 18.08 6.65
N PRO A 216 9.42 16.99 5.86
CA PRO A 216 10.48 15.99 5.72
C PRO A 216 11.65 16.51 4.88
N ARG A 217 12.88 16.17 5.30
CA ARG A 217 14.13 16.66 4.69
C ARG A 217 14.81 15.60 3.83
N GLY A 218 14.71 14.33 4.19
CA GLY A 218 15.26 13.22 3.43
C GLY A 218 14.62 11.92 3.85
N ILE A 219 14.20 11.07 2.90
CA ILE A 219 13.37 9.90 3.21
C ILE A 219 14.07 8.97 4.20
N ASP A 220 15.33 8.60 3.92
CA ASP A 220 16.10 7.71 4.79
C ASP A 220 16.59 8.42 6.06
N ARG A 221 16.76 9.74 5.98
CA ARG A 221 17.13 10.57 7.12
C ARG A 221 16.05 10.54 8.19
N GLU A 222 14.77 10.69 7.81
CA GLU A 222 13.69 10.69 8.79
C GLU A 222 13.52 9.33 9.47
N ILE A 223 13.68 8.24 8.71
CA ILE A 223 13.68 6.87 9.25
C ILE A 223 14.86 6.66 10.20
N THR A 224 16.07 7.05 9.80
CA THR A 224 17.28 6.94 10.63
C THR A 224 17.16 7.76 11.90
N GLU A 225 16.66 9.00 11.80
CA GLU A 225 16.42 9.86 12.96
C GLU A 225 15.32 9.29 13.87
N ALA A 226 14.31 8.60 13.35
CA ALA A 226 13.31 7.90 14.15
C ALA A 226 13.95 6.77 14.99
N LEU A 227 14.84 5.99 14.39
CA LEU A 227 15.58 4.94 15.12
C LEU A 227 16.53 5.54 16.17
N HIS A 228 17.19 6.67 15.86
CA HIS A 228 18.00 7.41 16.83
C HIS A 228 17.15 7.94 17.99
N ARG A 229 16.08 8.71 17.72
CA ARG A 229 15.18 9.26 18.75
C ARG A 229 14.65 8.21 19.71
N THR A 230 14.39 7.00 19.21
CA THR A 230 13.85 5.89 20.00
C THR A 230 14.92 5.06 20.73
N HIS A 231 16.21 5.35 20.52
CA HIS A 231 17.30 4.78 21.29
C HIS A 231 17.18 5.15 22.78
N VAL A 232 17.73 4.32 23.67
CA VAL A 232 17.73 4.62 25.11
C VAL A 232 18.52 5.92 25.37
N GLY A 233 17.91 6.86 26.11
CA GLY A 233 18.57 8.12 26.50
C GLY A 233 18.49 9.27 25.48
N THR A 234 17.72 9.13 24.39
CA THR A 234 17.61 10.18 23.36
C THR A 234 16.35 11.03 23.52
N ASP A 235 15.22 10.63 22.92
CA ASP A 235 13.98 11.40 22.98
C ASP A 235 12.98 10.72 23.92
N HIS A 236 12.53 11.48 24.91
CA HIS A 236 11.65 11.02 25.98
C HIS A 236 10.30 11.73 26.01
N ASP A 237 10.13 12.79 25.20
CA ASP A 237 8.89 13.56 25.13
C ASP A 237 7.91 12.91 24.14
N PRO A 238 6.72 12.48 24.60
CA PRO A 238 5.75 11.82 23.72
C PRO A 238 5.32 12.70 22.54
N MET A 239 5.18 14.02 22.72
CA MET A 239 4.79 14.92 21.63
C MET A 239 5.91 15.06 20.60
N SER A 240 7.17 15.23 21.02
CA SER A 240 8.34 15.26 20.13
C SER A 240 8.42 13.99 19.26
N LEU A 241 8.23 12.82 19.88
CA LEU A 241 8.23 11.53 19.19
C LEU A 241 7.08 11.40 18.17
N ILE A 242 5.89 11.90 18.50
CA ILE A 242 4.75 11.92 17.56
C ILE A 242 4.94 12.96 16.45
N LEU A 243 5.52 14.12 16.71
CA LEU A 243 5.90 15.09 15.66
C LEU A 243 6.91 14.49 14.69
N HIS A 244 7.86 13.67 15.17
CA HIS A 244 8.76 12.94 14.28
C HIS A 244 8.04 11.83 13.52
N SER A 245 6.97 11.26 14.08
CA SER A 245 6.08 10.33 13.36
C SER A 245 5.36 11.04 12.21
N ILE A 246 4.91 12.29 12.42
CA ILE A 246 4.35 13.16 11.36
C ILE A 246 5.38 13.33 10.25
N ARG A 247 6.57 13.84 10.58
CA ARG A 247 7.63 14.11 9.60
C ARG A 247 8.04 12.84 8.83
N THR A 248 8.22 11.72 9.52
CA THR A 248 8.58 10.42 8.90
C THR A 248 7.47 9.93 7.97
N SER A 249 6.21 10.06 8.37
CA SER A 249 5.07 9.65 7.53
C SER A 249 4.88 10.57 6.31
N LEU A 250 5.17 11.88 6.43
CA LEU A 250 5.18 12.79 5.28
C LEU A 250 6.30 12.45 4.28
N ALA A 251 7.46 11.98 4.76
CA ALA A 251 8.54 11.49 3.92
C ALA A 251 8.14 10.23 3.13
N ASP A 252 7.27 9.40 3.71
CA ASP A 252 6.64 8.27 3.00
C ASP A 252 5.63 8.78 1.95
N ALA A 253 4.60 9.51 2.38
CA ALA A 253 3.52 9.98 1.51
C ALA A 253 3.98 10.79 0.31
N TRP A 254 4.80 11.81 0.55
CA TRP A 254 5.21 12.79 -0.47
C TRP A 254 6.66 12.57 -0.95
N GLY A 255 7.25 11.44 -0.57
CA GLY A 255 8.56 10.98 -0.97
C GLY A 255 8.48 9.54 -1.46
N GLY A 256 8.80 8.56 -0.61
CA GLY A 256 8.94 7.15 -1.00
C GLY A 256 7.77 6.60 -1.82
N SER A 257 6.54 6.70 -1.31
CA SER A 257 5.34 6.19 -1.99
C SER A 257 4.97 6.99 -3.24
N LEU A 258 5.13 8.33 -3.22
CA LEU A 258 4.82 9.18 -4.37
C LEU A 258 5.82 8.96 -5.50
N ILE A 259 7.11 8.86 -5.19
CA ILE A 259 8.17 8.53 -6.14
C ILE A 259 7.91 7.14 -6.73
N ALA A 260 7.57 6.14 -5.92
CA ALA A 260 7.19 4.82 -6.42
C ALA A 260 6.05 4.92 -7.45
N THR A 261 4.95 5.55 -7.05
CA THR A 261 3.74 5.71 -7.88
C THR A 261 4.03 6.41 -9.21
N GLU A 262 4.62 7.61 -9.16
CA GLU A 262 4.87 8.45 -10.33
C GLU A 262 5.85 7.80 -11.31
N LEU A 263 6.94 7.20 -10.81
CA LEU A 263 7.96 6.62 -11.67
C LEU A 263 7.57 5.23 -12.19
N GLN A 264 6.73 4.48 -11.47
CA GLN A 264 6.13 3.25 -11.99
C GLN A 264 5.22 3.54 -13.17
N ASP A 265 4.45 4.63 -13.14
CA ASP A 265 3.61 5.01 -14.28
C ASP A 265 4.44 5.36 -15.50
N VAL A 266 5.57 6.05 -15.31
CA VAL A 266 6.54 6.31 -16.40
C VAL A 266 7.08 5.01 -17.01
N LEU A 267 7.44 4.03 -16.18
CA LEU A 267 8.08 2.79 -16.59
C LEU A 267 7.10 1.75 -17.17
N PHE A 268 5.91 1.65 -16.59
CA PHE A 268 4.98 0.55 -16.84
C PHE A 268 3.69 1.00 -17.54
N GLY A 269 3.46 2.31 -17.62
CA GLY A 269 2.27 2.96 -18.16
C GLY A 269 1.38 3.49 -17.04
N THR A 270 0.84 4.69 -17.21
CA THR A 270 -0.21 5.21 -16.32
C THR A 270 -1.46 4.31 -16.44
N PRO A 271 -2.08 3.87 -15.33
CA PRO A 271 -3.28 3.04 -15.38
C PRO A 271 -4.44 3.68 -16.15
N GLU A 272 -5.06 2.90 -17.04
CA GLU A 272 -6.24 3.27 -17.85
C GLU A 272 -7.44 2.41 -17.47
N ILE A 273 -8.66 2.89 -17.76
CA ILE A 273 -9.89 2.16 -17.43
C ILE A 273 -9.91 0.80 -18.13
N THR A 274 -9.95 -0.27 -17.34
CA THR A 274 -10.01 -1.64 -17.85
C THR A 274 -10.95 -2.52 -17.03
N ARG A 275 -11.29 -3.68 -17.58
CA ARG A 275 -12.11 -4.70 -16.91
C ARG A 275 -11.23 -5.85 -16.45
N THR A 276 -11.45 -6.32 -15.23
CA THR A 276 -10.72 -7.46 -14.66
C THR A 276 -11.65 -8.33 -13.82
N GLU A 277 -11.12 -9.39 -13.21
CA GLU A 277 -11.81 -10.29 -12.30
C GLU A 277 -11.01 -10.46 -11.00
N ALA A 278 -11.70 -10.70 -9.88
CA ALA A 278 -11.10 -11.04 -8.61
C ALA A 278 -11.66 -12.33 -8.01
N ASN A 279 -10.91 -12.87 -7.04
CA ASN A 279 -11.13 -14.05 -6.21
C ASN A 279 -10.51 -15.34 -6.73
N LEU A 280 -10.52 -16.39 -5.91
CA LEU A 280 -9.84 -17.67 -6.17
C LEU A 280 -10.36 -18.38 -7.43
N GLY A 281 -11.58 -18.09 -7.88
CA GLY A 281 -12.14 -18.61 -9.13
C GLY A 281 -11.46 -18.08 -10.40
N THR A 282 -10.51 -17.15 -10.28
CA THR A 282 -9.66 -16.70 -11.39
C THR A 282 -8.55 -17.70 -11.75
N LEU A 283 -8.26 -18.66 -10.86
CA LEU A 283 -7.40 -19.81 -11.15
C LEU A 283 -8.10 -20.76 -12.13
N ARG A 284 -7.33 -21.41 -13.00
CA ARG A 284 -7.85 -22.26 -14.08
C ARG A 284 -7.29 -23.66 -14.01
N GLU A 285 -8.18 -24.64 -14.09
CA GLU A 285 -7.84 -26.06 -13.92
C GLU A 285 -6.97 -26.60 -15.06
N GLU A 286 -7.17 -26.12 -16.29
CA GLU A 286 -6.45 -26.59 -17.48
C GLU A 286 -5.29 -25.67 -17.89
N TYR A 287 -4.90 -24.69 -17.07
CA TYR A 287 -3.78 -23.77 -17.35
C TYR A 287 -2.71 -23.87 -16.27
N VAL A 288 -1.47 -23.53 -16.61
CA VAL A 288 -0.41 -23.30 -15.63
C VAL A 288 -0.76 -22.03 -14.84
N ASN A 289 -1.02 -22.13 -13.54
CA ASN A 289 -1.33 -20.96 -12.71
C ASN A 289 -0.07 -20.47 -12.00
N ILE A 290 0.28 -19.21 -12.28
CA ILE A 290 1.37 -18.50 -11.62
C ILE A 290 0.77 -17.32 -10.85
N ILE A 291 1.05 -17.27 -9.56
CA ILE A 291 0.66 -16.13 -8.71
C ILE A 291 1.86 -15.20 -8.59
N VAL A 292 1.69 -13.92 -8.98
CA VAL A 292 2.62 -12.85 -8.62
C VAL A 292 2.14 -12.21 -7.31
N HIS A 293 2.94 -12.33 -6.25
CA HIS A 293 2.58 -11.91 -4.91
C HIS A 293 3.67 -11.04 -4.27
N GLY A 294 3.26 -9.99 -3.55
CA GLY A 294 4.17 -9.04 -2.93
C GLY A 294 3.86 -7.62 -3.37
N HIS A 295 4.86 -6.80 -3.76
CA HIS A 295 4.70 -5.34 -3.87
C HIS A 295 5.29 -4.66 -5.10
N GLU A 296 6.45 -5.08 -5.58
CA GLU A 296 7.19 -4.31 -6.58
C GLU A 296 6.83 -4.79 -8.01
N PRO A 297 6.43 -3.89 -8.92
CA PRO A 297 6.04 -4.28 -10.27
C PRO A 297 7.24 -4.60 -11.16
N VAL A 298 8.46 -4.26 -10.73
CA VAL A 298 9.69 -4.35 -11.53
C VAL A 298 9.91 -5.76 -12.08
N LEU A 299 9.69 -6.80 -11.27
CA LEU A 299 9.74 -8.20 -11.73
C LEU A 299 8.38 -8.70 -12.23
N SER A 300 7.25 -8.35 -11.58
CA SER A 300 5.96 -8.93 -11.95
C SER A 300 5.51 -8.53 -13.35
N GLU A 301 5.82 -7.32 -13.82
CA GLU A 301 5.59 -6.89 -15.21
C GLU A 301 6.35 -7.79 -16.19
N LYS A 302 7.59 -8.16 -15.85
CA LYS A 302 8.40 -9.07 -16.66
C LYS A 302 7.89 -10.50 -16.65
N ILE A 303 7.33 -10.96 -15.55
CA ILE A 303 6.65 -12.27 -15.49
C ILE A 303 5.41 -12.27 -16.38
N VAL A 304 4.62 -11.19 -16.38
CA VAL A 304 3.46 -11.05 -17.27
C VAL A 304 3.89 -11.05 -18.73
N GLU A 305 4.96 -10.32 -19.10
CA GLU A 305 5.53 -10.34 -20.45
C GLU A 305 6.02 -11.75 -20.84
N ALA A 306 6.78 -12.41 -19.97
CA ALA A 306 7.31 -13.76 -20.22
C ALA A 306 6.22 -14.83 -20.33
N ALA A 307 5.07 -14.65 -19.68
CA ALA A 307 3.94 -15.56 -19.80
C ALA A 307 3.28 -15.53 -21.20
N GLY A 308 3.49 -14.45 -21.96
CA GLY A 308 3.03 -14.31 -23.34
C GLY A 308 4.03 -14.81 -24.39
N ASP A 309 5.20 -15.31 -23.98
CA ASP A 309 6.22 -15.83 -24.89
C ASP A 309 5.76 -17.13 -25.58
N PRO A 310 5.74 -17.17 -26.94
CA PRO A 310 5.34 -18.35 -27.69
C PRO A 310 6.09 -19.62 -27.28
N GLU A 311 7.38 -19.56 -26.98
CA GLU A 311 8.16 -20.75 -26.59
C GLU A 311 7.69 -21.34 -25.25
N LEU A 312 7.29 -20.47 -24.31
CA LEU A 312 6.81 -20.89 -22.99
C LEU A 312 5.36 -21.40 -23.06
N ILE A 313 4.55 -20.83 -23.96
CA ILE A 313 3.19 -21.32 -24.25
C ILE A 313 3.25 -22.70 -24.90
N GLU A 314 4.06 -22.89 -25.93
CA GLU A 314 4.28 -24.20 -26.58
C GLU A 314 4.78 -25.25 -25.58
N LEU A 315 5.67 -24.85 -24.66
CA LEU A 315 6.13 -25.72 -23.59
C LEU A 315 5.00 -26.11 -22.62
N ALA A 316 4.10 -25.17 -22.28
CA ALA A 316 2.94 -25.45 -21.44
C ALA A 316 1.98 -26.44 -22.12
N GLU A 317 1.74 -26.27 -23.42
CA GLU A 317 0.94 -27.19 -24.24
C GLU A 317 1.57 -28.60 -24.29
N LYS A 318 2.90 -28.67 -24.44
CA LYS A 318 3.65 -29.95 -24.39
C LYS A 318 3.49 -30.68 -23.05
N TYR A 319 3.30 -29.96 -21.94
CA TYR A 319 3.00 -30.53 -20.63
C TYR A 319 1.49 -30.70 -20.35
N GLY A 320 0.64 -30.45 -21.34
CA GLY A 320 -0.80 -30.71 -21.28
C GLY A 320 -1.66 -29.56 -20.74
N ALA A 321 -1.10 -28.36 -20.58
CA ALA A 321 -1.87 -27.16 -20.24
C ALA A 321 -2.39 -26.46 -21.51
N LYS A 322 -3.53 -25.77 -21.43
CA LYS A 322 -4.07 -24.91 -22.50
C LYS A 322 -3.37 -23.55 -22.61
N GLY A 323 -2.31 -23.33 -21.84
CA GLY A 323 -1.56 -22.08 -21.76
C GLY A 323 -1.18 -21.71 -20.34
N ILE A 324 -0.77 -20.45 -20.16
CA ILE A 324 -0.30 -19.89 -18.89
C ILE A 324 -1.31 -18.86 -18.38
N ASN A 325 -1.68 -18.96 -17.12
CA ASN A 325 -2.60 -18.06 -16.42
C ASN A 325 -1.84 -17.34 -15.31
N ILE A 326 -1.60 -16.05 -15.49
CA ILE A 326 -1.06 -15.18 -14.44
C ILE A 326 -2.21 -14.59 -13.64
N VAL A 327 -2.11 -14.67 -12.30
CA VAL A 327 -3.02 -13.97 -11.39
C VAL A 327 -2.23 -13.22 -10.34
N GLY A 328 -2.73 -12.06 -9.94
CA GLY A 328 -2.13 -11.21 -8.92
C GLY A 328 -2.54 -11.60 -7.50
N MET A 329 -1.75 -11.16 -6.52
CA MET A 329 -2.12 -11.17 -5.11
C MET A 329 -1.48 -10.02 -4.35
N CYS A 330 -2.24 -9.37 -3.46
CA CYS A 330 -1.82 -8.16 -2.75
C CYS A 330 -1.37 -7.04 -3.72
N CYS A 331 -0.38 -6.23 -3.34
CA CYS A 331 -0.04 -4.99 -4.02
C CYS A 331 0.52 -5.19 -5.42
N THR A 332 1.50 -6.06 -5.62
CA THR A 332 2.05 -6.35 -6.96
C THR A 332 0.96 -6.89 -7.90
N GLY A 333 0.00 -7.64 -7.34
CA GLY A 333 -1.20 -8.06 -8.06
C GLY A 333 -2.07 -6.89 -8.51
N LEU A 334 -2.25 -5.87 -7.66
CA LEU A 334 -2.95 -4.64 -8.02
C LEU A 334 -2.18 -3.83 -9.07
N GLU A 335 -0.84 -3.79 -9.02
CA GLU A 335 -0.03 -3.07 -10.01
C GLU A 335 -0.24 -3.63 -11.43
N VAL A 336 -0.15 -4.95 -11.60
CA VAL A 336 -0.37 -5.59 -12.91
C VAL A 336 -1.86 -5.63 -13.29
N LEU A 337 -2.76 -5.67 -12.31
CA LEU A 337 -4.21 -5.54 -12.55
C LEU A 337 -4.54 -4.16 -13.14
N MET A 338 -3.98 -3.09 -12.58
CA MET A 338 -4.24 -1.71 -12.99
C MET A 338 -3.68 -1.37 -14.37
N ARG A 339 -2.56 -1.99 -14.77
CA ARG A 339 -1.86 -1.68 -16.04
C ARG A 339 -2.07 -2.68 -17.15
N ARG A 340 -2.43 -3.93 -16.82
CA ARG A 340 -2.54 -5.04 -17.78
C ARG A 340 -3.90 -5.75 -17.72
N GLY A 341 -4.77 -5.41 -16.78
CA GLY A 341 -6.06 -6.08 -16.58
C GLY A 341 -5.94 -7.50 -16.01
N ILE A 342 -4.76 -7.89 -15.51
CA ILE A 342 -4.52 -9.23 -14.95
C ILE A 342 -5.45 -9.49 -13.75
N PRO A 343 -6.15 -10.63 -13.70
CA PRO A 343 -7.04 -10.96 -12.59
C PRO A 343 -6.31 -11.06 -11.25
N ILE A 344 -6.98 -10.78 -10.14
CA ILE A 344 -6.42 -10.87 -8.78
C ILE A 344 -7.05 -12.02 -7.98
N ALA A 345 -6.25 -13.02 -7.59
CA ALA A 345 -6.75 -14.21 -6.91
C ALA A 345 -7.26 -13.91 -5.49
N GLY A 346 -6.65 -12.95 -4.79
CA GLY A 346 -7.06 -12.58 -3.45
C GLY A 346 -6.17 -11.54 -2.78
N ASN A 347 -6.55 -11.18 -1.56
CA ASN A 347 -5.84 -10.25 -0.70
C ASN A 347 -4.93 -10.98 0.31
N PHE A 348 -4.49 -10.28 1.36
CA PHE A 348 -3.51 -10.77 2.33
C PHE A 348 -3.89 -12.10 3.01
N LEU A 349 -5.14 -12.30 3.43
CA LEU A 349 -5.53 -13.53 4.15
C LEU A 349 -5.89 -14.69 3.20
N GLN A 350 -5.84 -14.47 1.89
CA GLN A 350 -6.12 -15.50 0.89
C GLN A 350 -4.85 -16.16 0.31
N GLN A 351 -3.65 -15.75 0.74
CA GLN A 351 -2.40 -16.29 0.21
C GLN A 351 -2.22 -17.79 0.46
N GLU A 352 -2.48 -18.27 1.67
CA GLU A 352 -2.48 -19.71 1.97
C GLU A 352 -3.65 -20.42 1.27
N ALA A 353 -4.82 -19.78 1.24
CA ALA A 353 -6.03 -20.32 0.62
C ALA A 353 -5.84 -20.59 -0.89
N ALA A 354 -5.10 -19.73 -1.60
CA ALA A 354 -4.79 -19.91 -3.01
C ALA A 354 -3.95 -21.16 -3.26
N ILE A 355 -2.94 -21.43 -2.42
CA ILE A 355 -2.12 -22.65 -2.51
C ILE A 355 -2.98 -23.89 -2.18
N ILE A 356 -3.87 -23.77 -1.17
CA ILE A 356 -4.78 -24.85 -0.74
C ILE A 356 -5.74 -25.27 -1.85
N THR A 357 -5.95 -24.47 -2.90
CA THR A 357 -6.69 -24.92 -4.11
C THR A 357 -6.03 -26.11 -4.80
N GLY A 358 -4.72 -26.33 -4.60
CA GLY A 358 -3.93 -27.37 -5.25
C GLY A 358 -3.67 -27.12 -6.74
N ALA A 359 -3.98 -25.92 -7.23
CA ALA A 359 -3.89 -25.57 -8.65
C ALA A 359 -2.74 -24.60 -8.97
N VAL A 360 -1.92 -24.20 -8.00
CA VAL A 360 -0.86 -23.19 -8.19
C VAL A 360 0.48 -23.88 -8.47
N GLU A 361 1.08 -23.66 -9.64
CA GLU A 361 2.41 -24.21 -9.95
C GLU A 361 3.50 -23.40 -9.28
N ALA A 362 3.38 -22.08 -9.31
CA ALA A 362 4.34 -21.18 -8.70
C ALA A 362 3.64 -19.98 -8.04
N MET A 363 4.07 -19.68 -6.82
CA MET A 363 3.84 -18.39 -6.18
C MET A 363 5.17 -17.64 -6.15
N VAL A 364 5.28 -16.63 -6.99
CA VAL A 364 6.49 -15.82 -7.13
C VAL A 364 6.38 -14.61 -6.21
N VAL A 365 7.34 -14.48 -5.30
CA VAL A 365 7.31 -13.50 -4.21
C VAL A 365 8.53 -12.59 -4.22
N ASP A 366 8.33 -11.33 -3.89
CA ASP A 366 9.40 -10.35 -3.69
C ASP A 366 9.59 -9.99 -2.21
N VAL A 367 9.00 -8.90 -1.73
CA VAL A 367 9.13 -8.32 -0.40
C VAL A 367 7.75 -7.99 0.18
N GLN A 368 7.69 -7.94 1.52
CA GLN A 368 6.58 -7.39 2.31
C GLN A 368 5.25 -8.18 2.20
N CYS A 369 4.59 -8.38 3.36
CA CYS A 369 3.28 -9.05 3.49
C CYS A 369 3.17 -10.49 2.91
N ILE A 370 4.29 -11.16 2.66
CA ILE A 370 4.37 -12.57 2.32
C ILE A 370 4.52 -13.34 3.64
N MET A 371 3.53 -14.17 3.98
CA MET A 371 3.56 -14.96 5.20
C MET A 371 4.54 -16.12 5.03
N PRO A 372 5.49 -16.35 5.94
CA PRO A 372 6.32 -17.55 5.92
C PRO A 372 5.52 -18.86 5.90
N GLY A 373 4.31 -18.86 6.49
CA GLY A 373 3.39 -19.99 6.46
C GLY A 373 2.97 -20.45 5.06
N THR A 374 3.10 -19.61 4.02
CA THR A 374 2.85 -20.04 2.63
C THR A 374 3.81 -21.13 2.18
N VAL A 375 5.06 -21.12 2.66
CA VAL A 375 6.05 -22.17 2.38
C VAL A 375 5.63 -23.50 3.02
N ASP A 376 5.16 -23.46 4.27
CA ASP A 376 4.68 -24.66 4.96
C ASP A 376 3.43 -25.25 4.29
N VAL A 377 2.50 -24.40 3.85
CA VAL A 377 1.33 -24.83 3.07
C VAL A 377 1.74 -25.39 1.71
N ALA A 378 2.69 -24.78 1.01
CA ALA A 378 3.17 -25.22 -0.29
C ALA A 378 3.81 -26.62 -0.27
N ARG A 379 4.50 -26.98 0.83
CA ARG A 379 5.05 -28.34 1.03
C ARG A 379 4.00 -29.44 1.01
N CYS A 380 2.73 -29.10 1.24
CA CYS A 380 1.63 -30.05 1.16
C CYS A 380 1.16 -30.31 -0.28
N PHE A 381 1.65 -29.57 -1.28
CA PHE A 381 1.26 -29.63 -2.69
C PHE A 381 2.52 -29.64 -3.59
N HIS A 382 2.34 -29.45 -4.90
CA HIS A 382 3.45 -29.28 -5.85
C HIS A 382 3.95 -27.85 -5.97
N THR A 383 3.22 -26.88 -5.39
CA THR A 383 3.47 -25.45 -5.55
C THR A 383 4.90 -25.06 -5.21
N LEU A 384 5.56 -24.37 -6.12
CA LEU A 384 6.87 -23.74 -5.87
C LEU A 384 6.64 -22.36 -5.27
N VAL A 385 7.13 -22.11 -4.05
CA VAL A 385 7.31 -20.74 -3.57
C VAL A 385 8.68 -20.28 -4.06
N ILE A 386 8.68 -19.25 -4.92
CA ILE A 386 9.90 -18.73 -5.54
C ILE A 386 10.14 -17.32 -5.00
N ASP A 387 11.10 -17.16 -4.10
CA ASP A 387 11.50 -15.84 -3.62
C ASP A 387 12.60 -15.26 -4.49
N THR A 388 12.55 -13.94 -4.70
CA THR A 388 13.39 -13.29 -5.72
C THR A 388 14.19 -12.11 -5.19
N SER A 389 13.76 -11.50 -4.09
CA SER A 389 14.44 -10.35 -3.52
C SER A 389 15.72 -10.72 -2.75
N PRO A 390 16.84 -10.00 -2.92
CA PRO A 390 18.05 -10.24 -2.12
C PRO A 390 17.88 -9.86 -0.64
N ILE A 391 16.83 -9.11 -0.28
CA ILE A 391 16.55 -8.67 1.09
C ILE A 391 15.39 -9.45 1.75
N ALA A 392 14.82 -10.44 1.06
CA ALA A 392 13.75 -11.28 1.59
C ALA A 392 13.90 -12.72 1.11
N THR A 393 14.40 -13.59 1.99
CA THR A 393 14.55 -15.03 1.74
C THR A 393 13.68 -15.84 2.70
N PHE A 394 13.10 -16.93 2.21
CA PHE A 394 12.16 -17.74 2.94
C PHE A 394 12.71 -19.17 3.10
N PRO A 395 12.98 -19.64 4.32
CA PRO A 395 13.50 -21.00 4.52
C PRO A 395 12.60 -22.08 3.90
N GLY A 396 13.14 -22.79 2.90
CA GLY A 396 12.43 -23.83 2.16
C GLY A 396 11.73 -23.37 0.88
N ALA A 397 11.76 -22.08 0.55
CA ALA A 397 11.44 -21.59 -0.78
C ALA A 397 12.64 -21.78 -1.74
N ILE A 398 12.38 -21.63 -3.04
CA ILE A 398 13.41 -21.62 -4.07
C ILE A 398 13.84 -20.17 -4.30
N HIS A 399 15.12 -19.86 -4.04
CA HIS A 399 15.64 -18.53 -4.29
C HIS A 399 16.11 -18.37 -5.74
N VAL A 400 15.42 -17.51 -6.49
CA VAL A 400 15.84 -17.04 -7.82
C VAL A 400 16.12 -15.55 -7.73
N LYS A 401 17.34 -15.21 -7.29
CA LYS A 401 17.78 -13.82 -7.09
C LYS A 401 17.48 -12.96 -8.32
N PHE A 402 16.70 -11.92 -8.10
CA PHE A 402 16.36 -10.93 -9.11
C PHE A 402 17.53 -9.97 -9.34
N ASN A 403 17.84 -9.72 -10.61
CA ASN A 403 18.73 -8.65 -11.05
C ASN A 403 17.98 -7.85 -12.11
N PRO A 404 17.71 -6.55 -11.89
CA PRO A 404 17.01 -5.71 -12.86
C PRO A 404 17.65 -5.71 -14.26
N GLU A 405 18.98 -5.85 -14.37
CA GLU A 405 19.67 -5.88 -15.67
C GLU A 405 19.41 -7.18 -16.46
N LYS A 406 18.97 -8.25 -15.79
CA LYS A 406 18.65 -9.56 -16.38
C LYS A 406 17.18 -9.92 -16.23
N ALA A 407 16.31 -8.91 -16.10
CA ALA A 407 14.93 -9.13 -15.70
C ALA A 407 14.16 -10.07 -16.66
N ASP A 408 14.37 -9.95 -17.97
CA ASP A 408 13.72 -10.80 -18.98
C ASP A 408 14.18 -12.27 -18.88
N GLU A 409 15.48 -12.50 -18.72
CA GLU A 409 16.06 -13.84 -18.55
C GLU A 409 15.50 -14.52 -17.29
N ILE A 410 15.48 -13.78 -16.18
CA ILE A 410 15.01 -14.27 -14.88
C ILE A 410 13.52 -14.55 -14.92
N ALA A 411 12.72 -13.66 -15.52
CA ALA A 411 11.28 -13.88 -15.67
C ALA A 411 10.98 -15.12 -16.52
N ARG A 412 11.65 -15.29 -17.68
CA ARG A 412 11.53 -16.50 -18.52
C ARG A 412 11.91 -17.76 -17.75
N LYS A 413 12.99 -17.72 -16.96
CA LYS A 413 13.40 -18.84 -16.11
C LYS A 413 12.32 -19.21 -15.09
N ILE A 414 11.76 -18.24 -14.39
CA ILE A 414 10.71 -18.46 -13.38
C ILE A 414 9.45 -19.02 -14.03
N VAL A 415 9.00 -18.46 -15.15
CA VAL A 415 7.82 -18.97 -15.88
C VAL A 415 8.06 -20.39 -16.38
N ARG A 416 9.25 -20.69 -16.93
CA ARG A 416 9.63 -22.05 -17.31
C ARG A 416 9.56 -23.03 -16.14
N MET A 417 10.08 -22.67 -14.97
CA MET A 417 10.00 -23.50 -13.76
C MET A 417 8.55 -23.82 -13.40
N ALA A 418 7.65 -22.85 -13.49
CA ALA A 418 6.23 -23.06 -13.22
C ALA A 418 5.58 -23.98 -14.27
N VAL A 419 5.86 -23.74 -15.55
CA VAL A 419 5.37 -24.57 -16.67
C VAL A 419 5.81 -26.02 -16.52
N GLU A 420 7.10 -26.26 -16.24
CA GLU A 420 7.65 -27.59 -16.01
C GLU A 420 7.08 -28.26 -14.75
N ASN A 421 6.59 -27.48 -13.79
CA ASN A 421 5.97 -27.99 -12.57
C ASN A 421 4.51 -28.40 -12.76
N PHE A 422 3.85 -28.01 -13.86
CA PHE A 422 2.45 -28.36 -14.12
C PHE A 422 2.20 -29.88 -14.13
N ARG A 423 3.16 -30.67 -14.63
CA ARG A 423 3.10 -32.15 -14.61
C ARG A 423 3.03 -32.75 -13.20
N ASN A 424 3.45 -32.00 -12.18
CA ASN A 424 3.42 -32.44 -10.78
C ASN A 424 2.08 -32.10 -10.09
N ARG A 425 1.20 -31.34 -10.75
CA ARG A 425 -0.14 -31.03 -10.23
C ARG A 425 -0.94 -32.32 -10.06
N SER A 426 -1.34 -32.59 -8.82
CA SER A 426 -2.23 -33.71 -8.53
C SER A 426 -3.68 -33.36 -8.86
N ALA A 427 -4.18 -33.81 -10.01
CA ALA A 427 -5.55 -33.52 -10.48
C ALA A 427 -6.64 -33.84 -9.43
N HIS A 428 -6.53 -34.97 -8.72
CA HIS A 428 -7.47 -35.36 -7.65
C HIS A 428 -7.41 -34.46 -6.40
N ARG A 429 -6.38 -33.60 -6.29
CA ARG A 429 -6.22 -32.59 -5.24
C ARG A 429 -6.44 -31.19 -5.78
N VAL A 430 -7.05 -31.02 -6.95
CA VAL A 430 -7.48 -29.70 -7.41
C VAL A 430 -8.91 -29.46 -6.92
N ARG A 431 -9.13 -28.32 -6.25
CA ARG A 431 -10.46 -27.81 -5.92
C ARG A 431 -10.39 -26.28 -5.86
N ILE A 432 -10.73 -25.67 -6.99
CA ILE A 432 -10.80 -24.23 -7.19
C ILE A 432 -12.24 -23.78 -6.91
N PRO A 433 -12.48 -22.88 -5.94
CA PRO A 433 -13.79 -22.28 -5.73
C PRO A 433 -14.30 -21.61 -7.01
N LYS A 434 -15.56 -21.81 -7.38
CA LYS A 434 -16.13 -21.19 -8.61
C LYS A 434 -16.46 -19.69 -8.44
N VAL A 435 -16.31 -19.16 -7.22
CA VAL A 435 -16.64 -17.76 -6.91
C VAL A 435 -15.55 -16.85 -7.45
N LYS A 436 -15.97 -15.94 -8.34
CA LYS A 436 -15.20 -14.80 -8.84
C LYS A 436 -16.14 -13.65 -9.17
N GLN A 437 -15.61 -12.44 -9.25
CA GLN A 437 -16.40 -11.25 -9.55
C GLN A 437 -15.62 -10.29 -10.44
N ALA A 438 -16.31 -9.63 -11.36
CA ALA A 438 -15.72 -8.64 -12.25
C ALA A 438 -15.60 -7.25 -11.58
N GLY A 439 -14.74 -6.39 -12.12
CA GLY A 439 -14.64 -4.99 -11.73
C GLY A 439 -14.10 -4.12 -12.86
N ILE A 440 -14.52 -2.86 -12.87
CA ILE A 440 -13.94 -1.78 -13.68
C ILE A 440 -12.92 -1.04 -12.82
N VAL A 441 -11.68 -1.00 -13.29
CA VAL A 441 -10.49 -0.57 -12.53
C VAL A 441 -9.65 0.39 -13.37
N GLY A 442 -8.52 0.85 -12.86
CA GLY A 442 -7.60 1.71 -13.60
C GLY A 442 -7.78 3.21 -13.38
N PHE A 443 -8.39 3.62 -12.26
CA PHE A 443 -8.61 5.03 -11.94
C PHE A 443 -7.38 5.69 -11.31
N SER A 444 -6.36 5.97 -12.14
CA SER A 444 -5.28 6.91 -11.82
C SER A 444 -5.81 8.34 -11.68
N VAL A 445 -5.00 9.29 -11.18
CA VAL A 445 -5.41 10.71 -11.11
C VAL A 445 -5.67 11.26 -12.52
N GLU A 446 -4.82 10.88 -13.47
CA GLU A 446 -4.92 11.22 -14.89
C GLU A 446 -6.22 10.69 -15.48
N THR A 447 -6.51 9.40 -15.28
CA THR A 447 -7.74 8.76 -15.76
C THR A 447 -8.99 9.35 -15.13
N LEU A 448 -8.95 9.75 -13.86
CA LEU A 448 -10.05 10.47 -13.22
C LEU A 448 -10.30 11.83 -13.89
N ILE A 449 -9.24 12.60 -14.11
CA ILE A 449 -9.33 13.92 -14.76
C ILE A 449 -9.88 13.77 -16.18
N GLU A 450 -9.38 12.81 -16.95
CA GLU A 450 -9.88 12.54 -18.30
C GLU A 450 -11.36 12.13 -18.26
N ARG A 451 -11.74 11.25 -17.33
CA ARG A 451 -13.13 10.80 -17.16
C ARG A 451 -14.07 11.97 -16.83
N PHE A 452 -13.58 12.96 -16.11
CA PHE A 452 -14.31 14.17 -15.73
C PHE A 452 -14.16 15.33 -16.73
N GLY A 453 -13.74 15.07 -17.97
CA GLY A 453 -13.71 16.07 -19.03
C GLY A 453 -12.51 17.03 -18.99
N GLY A 454 -11.43 16.65 -18.30
CA GLY A 454 -10.15 17.37 -18.28
C GLY A 454 -9.84 18.11 -16.97
N SER A 455 -10.71 18.06 -15.97
CA SER A 455 -10.46 18.63 -14.63
C SER A 455 -11.16 17.83 -13.52
N LEU A 456 -10.94 18.18 -12.25
CA LEU A 456 -11.69 17.64 -11.12
C LEU A 456 -12.92 18.52 -10.75
N GLU A 457 -13.25 19.53 -11.56
CA GLU A 457 -14.36 20.45 -11.28
C GLU A 457 -15.69 19.71 -11.09
N PRO A 458 -16.06 18.68 -11.88
CA PRO A 458 -17.28 17.93 -11.63
C PRO A 458 -17.37 17.25 -10.26
N LEU A 459 -16.22 16.84 -9.71
CA LEU A 459 -16.16 16.25 -8.37
C LEU A 459 -16.36 17.32 -7.30
N LYS A 460 -15.77 18.50 -7.48
CA LYS A 460 -15.98 19.67 -6.63
C LYS A 460 -17.43 20.14 -6.67
N GLU A 461 -18.01 20.33 -7.86
CA GLU A 461 -19.42 20.73 -8.04
C GLU A 461 -20.36 19.75 -7.35
N ALA A 462 -20.16 18.44 -7.54
CA ALA A 462 -20.98 17.43 -6.88
C ALA A 462 -20.89 17.51 -5.33
N ILE A 463 -19.73 17.88 -4.78
CA ILE A 463 -19.57 18.12 -3.34
C ILE A 463 -20.32 19.39 -2.92
N VAL A 464 -20.15 20.50 -3.64
CA VAL A 464 -20.79 21.79 -3.34
C VAL A 464 -22.31 21.67 -3.39
N GLU A 465 -22.86 20.99 -4.40
CA GLU A 465 -24.30 20.75 -4.56
C GLU A 465 -24.89 19.77 -3.53
N GLY A 466 -24.04 19.09 -2.74
CA GLY A 466 -24.46 18.05 -1.79
C GLY A 466 -24.90 16.74 -2.45
N LYS A 467 -24.70 16.59 -3.78
CA LYS A 467 -24.88 15.34 -4.51
C LYS A 467 -23.91 14.27 -4.00
N LEU A 468 -22.68 14.68 -3.71
CA LEU A 468 -21.73 13.93 -2.91
C LEU A 468 -21.56 14.65 -1.59
N ARG A 469 -21.70 13.91 -0.49
CA ARG A 469 -21.48 14.47 0.84
C ARG A 469 -20.00 14.78 1.06
N GLY A 470 -19.14 13.90 0.58
CA GLY A 470 -17.69 13.98 0.68
C GLY A 470 -17.02 12.75 0.07
N ILE A 471 -15.75 12.56 0.38
CA ILE A 471 -14.94 11.44 -0.13
C ILE A 471 -14.36 10.67 1.06
N THR A 472 -14.30 9.34 0.97
CA THR A 472 -13.51 8.53 1.89
C THR A 472 -12.44 7.71 1.17
N ALA A 473 -11.19 7.88 1.61
CA ALA A 473 -10.07 7.04 1.24
C ALA A 473 -10.14 5.70 1.98
N MET A 474 -10.43 4.61 1.28
CA MET A 474 -10.52 3.27 1.84
C MET A 474 -9.24 2.49 1.54
N VAL A 475 -8.46 2.20 2.59
CA VAL A 475 -7.12 1.62 2.47
C VAL A 475 -6.92 0.45 3.44
N GLY A 476 -5.75 -0.17 3.40
CA GLY A 476 -5.27 -1.07 4.46
C GLY A 476 -5.13 -2.54 4.05
N CYS A 477 -5.03 -3.38 5.08
CA CYS A 477 -4.70 -4.80 5.00
C CYS A 477 -5.92 -5.67 5.33
N ASN A 478 -5.69 -6.91 5.72
CA ASN A 478 -6.66 -7.74 6.43
C ASN A 478 -6.04 -8.20 7.75
N ASN A 479 -6.87 -8.45 8.76
CA ASN A 479 -6.42 -8.88 10.08
C ASN A 479 -7.25 -10.07 10.58
N PRO A 480 -6.63 -11.22 10.92
CA PRO A 480 -7.37 -12.42 11.31
C PRO A 480 -8.08 -12.26 12.67
N LYS A 481 -7.91 -11.14 13.39
CA LYS A 481 -8.68 -10.81 14.60
C LYS A 481 -10.14 -10.48 14.32
N VAL A 482 -10.48 -10.08 13.09
CA VAL A 482 -11.86 -9.87 12.63
C VAL A 482 -12.20 -10.87 11.54
N ALA A 483 -13.49 -11.01 11.23
CA ALA A 483 -13.90 -11.80 10.08
C ALA A 483 -13.34 -11.14 8.80
N HIS A 484 -12.60 -11.89 8.01
CA HIS A 484 -11.93 -11.40 6.81
C HIS A 484 -12.90 -10.68 5.85
N ASP A 485 -12.52 -9.48 5.40
CA ASP A 485 -13.28 -8.56 4.54
C ASP A 485 -14.57 -7.98 5.18
N MET A 486 -14.96 -8.43 6.37
CA MET A 486 -16.21 -7.99 7.00
C MET A 486 -16.21 -6.49 7.26
N ASN A 487 -15.13 -5.96 7.84
CA ASN A 487 -15.09 -4.56 8.21
C ASN A 487 -14.98 -3.67 6.97
N HIS A 488 -14.19 -4.11 5.98
CA HIS A 488 -14.04 -3.43 4.70
C HIS A 488 -15.38 -3.19 4.00
N ILE A 489 -16.15 -4.27 3.81
CA ILE A 489 -17.40 -4.22 3.05
C ILE A 489 -18.52 -3.58 3.87
N THR A 490 -18.59 -3.85 5.18
CA THR A 490 -19.60 -3.24 6.04
C THR A 490 -19.44 -1.71 6.05
N LEU A 491 -18.22 -1.22 6.25
CA LEU A 491 -17.99 0.22 6.26
C LEU A 491 -18.24 0.87 4.89
N ALA A 492 -17.75 0.25 3.81
CA ALA A 492 -17.97 0.76 2.46
C ALA A 492 -19.46 0.95 2.15
N ASN A 493 -20.29 -0.07 2.44
CA ASN A 493 -21.73 0.00 2.24
C ASN A 493 -22.41 1.06 3.12
N GLU A 494 -21.99 1.20 4.37
CA GLU A 494 -22.54 2.26 5.24
C GLU A 494 -22.18 3.66 4.73
N LEU A 495 -20.96 3.89 4.23
CA LEU A 495 -20.55 5.19 3.71
C LEU A 495 -21.23 5.52 2.37
N MET A 496 -21.30 4.57 1.43
CA MET A 496 -21.97 4.78 0.14
C MET A 496 -23.47 5.07 0.29
N LYS A 497 -24.15 4.47 1.29
CA LYS A 497 -25.54 4.81 1.65
C LYS A 497 -25.73 6.27 2.07
N ARG A 498 -24.65 6.94 2.46
CA ARG A 498 -24.63 8.33 2.94
C ARG A 498 -24.07 9.29 1.90
N ASP A 499 -24.11 8.91 0.62
CA ASP A 499 -23.66 9.69 -0.52
C ASP A 499 -22.17 10.06 -0.48
N ILE A 500 -21.34 9.20 0.12
CA ILE A 500 -19.89 9.39 0.19
C ILE A 500 -19.22 8.57 -0.91
N LEU A 501 -18.48 9.24 -1.79
CA LEU A 501 -17.68 8.58 -2.83
C LEU A 501 -16.47 7.89 -2.17
N LEU A 502 -16.17 6.66 -2.60
CA LEU A 502 -15.03 5.93 -2.09
C LEU A 502 -13.89 5.91 -3.12
N LEU A 503 -12.71 6.32 -2.69
CA LEU A 503 -11.46 6.10 -3.43
C LEU A 503 -10.67 5.08 -2.64
N GLY A 504 -10.10 4.04 -3.26
CA GLY A 504 -9.35 3.11 -2.44
C GLY A 504 -8.33 2.23 -3.12
N THR A 505 -7.56 1.58 -2.26
CA THR A 505 -6.30 0.91 -2.60
C THR A 505 -6.10 -0.36 -1.80
N GLY A 506 -5.05 -1.12 -2.15
CA GLY A 506 -4.54 -2.22 -1.34
C GLY A 506 -5.54 -3.36 -1.13
N CYS A 507 -5.48 -4.05 0.01
CA CYS A 507 -6.31 -5.23 0.24
C CYS A 507 -7.81 -4.91 0.31
N TRP A 508 -8.17 -3.69 0.74
CA TRP A 508 -9.57 -3.22 0.67
C TRP A 508 -10.11 -3.26 -0.75
N ALA A 509 -9.31 -2.81 -1.74
CA ALA A 509 -9.74 -2.81 -3.13
C ALA A 509 -10.03 -4.21 -3.67
N THR A 510 -9.21 -5.20 -3.28
CA THR A 510 -9.47 -6.58 -3.66
C THR A 510 -10.77 -7.11 -3.05
N ALA A 511 -11.06 -6.76 -1.78
CA ALA A 511 -12.34 -7.06 -1.16
C ALA A 511 -13.50 -6.39 -1.93
N ALA A 512 -13.35 -5.11 -2.28
CA ALA A 512 -14.36 -4.35 -3.03
C ALA A 512 -14.68 -4.99 -4.40
N ILE A 513 -13.67 -5.44 -5.16
CA ILE A 513 -13.90 -6.17 -6.43
C ILE A 513 -14.67 -7.46 -6.16
N LYS A 514 -14.24 -8.28 -5.19
CA LYS A 514 -14.89 -9.56 -4.85
C LYS A 514 -16.39 -9.42 -4.53
N HIS A 515 -16.79 -8.25 -4.03
CA HIS A 515 -18.17 -7.92 -3.68
C HIS A 515 -18.90 -7.08 -4.74
N GLY A 516 -18.29 -6.83 -5.89
CA GLY A 516 -18.91 -6.14 -7.03
C GLY A 516 -18.98 -4.62 -6.91
N ILE A 517 -18.34 -4.01 -5.91
CA ILE A 517 -18.42 -2.57 -5.64
C ILE A 517 -17.83 -1.74 -6.80
N PHE A 518 -16.86 -2.29 -7.53
CA PHE A 518 -16.26 -1.64 -8.70
C PHE A 518 -17.01 -1.90 -10.01
N LEU A 519 -18.31 -2.22 -9.94
CA LEU A 519 -19.18 -2.31 -11.10
C LEU A 519 -20.21 -1.16 -11.07
N PRO A 520 -20.46 -0.46 -12.19
CA PRO A 520 -21.48 0.60 -12.26
C PRO A 520 -22.86 0.14 -11.76
N GLU A 521 -23.26 -1.09 -12.07
CA GLU A 521 -24.52 -1.69 -11.61
C GLU A 521 -24.63 -1.84 -10.09
N TYR A 522 -23.53 -1.78 -9.34
CA TYR A 522 -23.59 -1.76 -7.87
C TYR A 522 -24.32 -0.52 -7.33
N ALA A 523 -24.39 0.55 -8.13
CA ALA A 523 -25.16 1.76 -7.83
C ALA A 523 -26.66 1.50 -7.68
N ASP A 524 -27.18 0.41 -8.27
CA ASP A 524 -28.60 0.07 -8.21
C ASP A 524 -28.99 -0.71 -6.94
N THR A 525 -28.01 -1.05 -6.10
CA THR A 525 -28.28 -1.68 -4.80
C THR A 525 -28.77 -0.66 -3.77
N ASP A 526 -29.37 -1.15 -2.68
CA ASP A 526 -29.72 -0.35 -1.50
C ASP A 526 -28.49 0.11 -0.70
N ASN A 527 -27.27 -0.25 -1.13
CA ASN A 527 -26.02 0.16 -0.48
C ASN A 527 -25.46 1.49 -1.00
N VAL A 528 -26.14 2.13 -1.95
CA VAL A 528 -25.71 3.40 -2.54
C VAL A 528 -26.81 4.43 -2.37
N GLY A 529 -26.47 5.58 -1.77
CA GLY A 529 -27.38 6.69 -1.56
C GLY A 529 -27.82 7.36 -2.88
N PRO A 530 -28.91 8.14 -2.86
CA PRO A 530 -29.48 8.71 -4.07
C PRO A 530 -28.55 9.70 -4.79
N GLY A 531 -27.79 10.50 -4.06
CA GLY A 531 -26.85 11.48 -4.62
C GLY A 531 -25.66 10.82 -5.29
N LEU A 532 -25.01 9.88 -4.60
CA LEU A 532 -23.92 9.08 -5.16
C LEU A 532 -24.40 8.26 -6.35
N ARG A 533 -25.57 7.63 -6.27
CA ARG A 533 -26.17 6.89 -7.39
C ARG A 533 -26.34 7.77 -8.63
N LYS A 534 -26.86 8.99 -8.47
CA LYS A 534 -27.02 9.94 -9.58
C LYS A 534 -25.66 10.31 -10.18
N PHE A 535 -24.65 10.59 -9.34
CA PHE A 535 -23.30 10.95 -9.79
C PHE A 535 -22.63 9.81 -10.57
N VAL A 536 -22.71 8.60 -10.05
CA VAL A 536 -22.12 7.39 -10.62
C VAL A 536 -22.74 7.07 -11.99
N LYS A 537 -24.06 7.24 -12.14
CA LYS A 537 -24.77 7.06 -13.42
C LYS A 537 -24.41 8.13 -14.45
N GLU A 538 -24.32 9.39 -14.03
CA GLU A 538 -23.98 10.52 -14.89
C GLU A 538 -22.59 10.37 -15.53
N TRP A 539 -21.61 9.95 -14.72
CA TRP A 539 -20.23 9.76 -15.16
C TRP A 539 -19.92 8.34 -15.63
N ASN A 540 -20.91 7.44 -15.59
CA ASN A 540 -20.78 6.01 -15.93
C ASN A 540 -19.51 5.39 -15.31
N ILE A 541 -19.34 5.58 -14.01
CA ILE A 541 -18.25 5.03 -13.20
C ILE A 541 -18.84 4.01 -12.21
N PRO A 542 -18.02 3.29 -11.42
CA PRO A 542 -18.52 2.57 -10.25
C PRO A 542 -18.70 3.50 -9.03
N PRO A 543 -19.46 3.08 -8.00
CA PRO A 543 -19.64 3.85 -6.76
C PRO A 543 -18.40 3.93 -5.87
N ALA A 544 -17.37 3.15 -6.19
CA ALA A 544 -16.03 3.31 -5.64
C ALA A 544 -14.97 3.15 -6.73
N LEU A 545 -13.86 3.87 -6.60
CA LEU A 545 -12.83 3.95 -7.64
C LEU A 545 -11.53 3.33 -7.15
N LEU A 546 -11.04 2.34 -7.89
CA LEU A 546 -9.76 1.69 -7.59
C LEU A 546 -8.60 2.58 -8.02
N MET A 547 -7.83 3.06 -7.04
CA MET A 547 -6.66 3.89 -7.27
C MET A 547 -5.34 3.11 -7.25
N GLY A 548 -5.32 1.83 -6.89
CA GLY A 548 -4.17 0.93 -7.08
C GLY A 548 -3.65 0.26 -5.80
N SER A 549 -2.33 0.11 -5.72
CA SER A 549 -1.61 -0.57 -4.63
C SER A 549 -1.44 0.31 -3.37
N CYS A 550 -0.75 -0.19 -2.33
CA CYS A 550 -0.54 0.59 -1.11
C CYS A 550 0.21 1.92 -1.35
N VAL A 551 1.22 1.95 -2.23
CA VAL A 551 1.95 3.20 -2.55
C VAL A 551 1.09 4.16 -3.36
N ASP A 552 0.16 3.63 -4.16
CA ASP A 552 -0.81 4.42 -4.93
C ASP A 552 -1.87 5.12 -4.04
N SER A 553 -1.87 4.89 -2.73
CA SER A 553 -2.65 5.72 -1.79
C SER A 553 -2.25 7.21 -1.89
N THR A 554 -1.05 7.48 -2.40
CA THR A 554 -0.60 8.83 -2.76
C THR A 554 -1.39 9.45 -3.90
N ARG A 555 -2.02 8.67 -4.79
CA ARG A 555 -2.95 9.21 -5.80
C ARG A 555 -4.16 9.86 -5.15
N ILE A 556 -4.63 9.32 -4.03
CA ILE A 556 -5.70 9.93 -3.24
C ILE A 556 -5.23 11.26 -2.64
N LEU A 557 -3.99 11.32 -2.13
CA LEU A 557 -3.39 12.56 -1.65
C LEU A 557 -3.20 13.60 -2.76
N VAL A 558 -2.75 13.20 -3.94
CA VAL A 558 -2.61 14.09 -5.11
C VAL A 558 -3.97 14.58 -5.59
N THR A 559 -5.00 13.73 -5.56
CA THR A 559 -6.40 14.11 -5.85
C THR A 559 -6.90 15.12 -4.83
N ALA A 560 -6.66 14.89 -3.53
CA ALA A 560 -7.02 15.82 -2.47
C ALA A 560 -6.25 17.16 -2.59
N SER A 561 -4.97 17.12 -2.96
CA SER A 561 -4.15 18.31 -3.21
C SER A 561 -4.73 19.17 -4.33
N ARG A 562 -5.07 18.56 -5.48
CA ARG A 562 -5.71 19.26 -6.60
C ARG A 562 -7.09 19.81 -6.26
N LEU A 563 -7.94 19.03 -5.57
CA LEU A 563 -9.22 19.54 -5.08
C LEU A 563 -9.02 20.73 -4.12
N ALA A 564 -7.99 20.67 -3.26
CA ALA A 564 -7.67 21.77 -2.35
C ALA A 564 -7.25 23.04 -3.11
N GLU A 565 -6.57 22.90 -4.25
CA GLU A 565 -6.31 24.01 -5.18
C GLU A 565 -7.60 24.56 -5.79
N ASP A 566 -8.49 23.69 -6.28
CA ASP A 566 -9.76 24.10 -6.90
C ASP A 566 -10.73 24.80 -5.92
N PHE A 567 -10.67 24.44 -4.63
CA PHE A 567 -11.39 25.10 -3.54
C PHE A 567 -10.64 26.32 -2.95
N ASP A 568 -9.38 26.52 -3.32
CA ASP A 568 -8.46 27.47 -2.68
C ASP A 568 -8.43 27.32 -1.14
N VAL A 569 -8.19 26.11 -0.64
CA VAL A 569 -8.10 25.78 0.79
C VAL A 569 -6.93 24.82 1.08
N PRO A 570 -6.48 24.63 2.32
CA PRO A 570 -5.63 23.49 2.64
C PRO A 570 -6.46 22.19 2.60
N ILE A 571 -5.80 21.05 2.34
CA ILE A 571 -6.41 19.71 2.28
C ILE A 571 -7.26 19.45 3.53
N ALA A 572 -6.81 19.91 4.70
CA ALA A 572 -7.52 19.73 5.97
C ALA A 572 -8.90 20.40 6.07
N SER A 573 -9.28 21.21 5.09
CA SER A 573 -10.61 21.84 5.03
C SER A 573 -11.58 21.01 4.17
N LEU A 574 -11.07 20.11 3.33
CA LEU A 574 -11.91 19.33 2.44
C LEU A 574 -12.76 18.31 3.23
N PRO A 575 -13.96 17.97 2.75
CA PRO A 575 -14.80 16.91 3.31
C PRO A 575 -14.26 15.52 2.93
N ILE A 576 -13.01 15.23 3.32
CA ILE A 576 -12.28 14.00 3.03
C ILE A 576 -11.83 13.34 4.32
N VAL A 577 -12.06 12.03 4.42
CA VAL A 577 -11.61 11.18 5.53
C VAL A 577 -10.87 9.98 4.97
N ALA A 578 -9.93 9.41 5.72
CA ALA A 578 -9.32 8.12 5.38
C ALA A 578 -9.75 7.03 6.36
N SER A 579 -9.68 5.77 5.95
CA SER A 579 -10.10 4.64 6.76
C SER A 579 -9.27 3.40 6.44
N ALA A 580 -8.71 2.80 7.48
CA ALA A 580 -8.18 1.44 7.46
C ALA A 580 -9.04 0.55 8.37
N PRO A 581 -10.01 -0.21 7.83
CA PRO A 581 -10.94 -1.02 8.64
C PRO A 581 -10.32 -2.28 9.26
N GLU A 582 -9.30 -2.84 8.61
CA GLU A 582 -8.62 -4.08 9.03
C GLU A 582 -7.07 -3.92 9.03
N PRO A 583 -6.51 -2.91 9.74
CA PRO A 583 -5.08 -2.65 9.70
C PRO A 583 -4.30 -3.79 10.38
N MET A 584 -3.09 -4.04 9.91
CA MET A 584 -2.23 -5.11 10.43
C MET A 584 -0.75 -4.75 10.33
N ALA A 585 -0.30 -4.34 9.15
CA ALA A 585 1.11 -4.06 8.91
C ALA A 585 1.51 -2.66 9.44
N GLU A 586 2.79 -2.52 9.79
CA GLU A 586 3.43 -1.24 10.09
C GLU A 586 3.24 -0.21 8.96
N LYS A 587 3.25 -0.68 7.70
CA LYS A 587 2.87 0.14 6.53
C LYS A 587 1.49 0.78 6.67
N SER A 588 0.49 0.05 7.17
CA SER A 588 -0.85 0.63 7.40
C SER A 588 -0.84 1.74 8.45
N LEU A 589 0.05 1.66 9.44
CA LEU A 589 0.22 2.74 10.43
C LEU A 589 0.98 3.94 9.86
N SER A 590 2.02 3.72 9.04
CA SER A 590 2.64 4.82 8.28
C SER A 590 1.62 5.52 7.39
N ILE A 591 0.81 4.75 6.66
CA ILE A 591 -0.30 5.26 5.83
C ILE A 591 -1.31 6.06 6.63
N GLY A 592 -1.82 5.48 7.71
CA GLY A 592 -2.77 6.18 8.57
C GLY A 592 -2.18 7.47 9.14
N MET A 593 -0.90 7.42 9.55
CA MET A 593 -0.19 8.59 10.08
C MET A 593 0.03 9.64 9.00
N TYR A 594 0.35 9.29 7.76
CA TYR A 594 0.57 10.30 6.73
C TYR A 594 -0.72 10.93 6.23
N PHE A 595 -1.87 10.23 6.28
CA PHE A 595 -3.16 10.85 5.98
C PHE A 595 -3.47 11.91 7.03
N VAL A 596 -3.32 11.57 8.32
CA VAL A 596 -3.44 12.55 9.42
C VAL A 596 -2.46 13.70 9.25
N SER A 597 -1.19 13.39 8.95
CA SER A 597 -0.15 14.41 8.74
C SER A 597 -0.42 15.33 7.54
N SER A 598 -1.16 14.84 6.54
CA SER A 598 -1.57 15.63 5.37
C SER A 598 -2.89 16.36 5.58
N GLY A 599 -3.44 16.33 6.80
CA GLY A 599 -4.68 17.02 7.15
C GLY A 599 -5.96 16.20 6.97
N ILE A 600 -5.86 14.90 6.70
CA ILE A 600 -7.02 14.01 6.50
C ILE A 600 -7.25 13.20 7.77
N THR A 601 -8.37 13.45 8.46
CA THR A 601 -8.77 12.67 9.63
C THR A 601 -8.90 11.20 9.23
N THR A 602 -8.37 10.30 10.06
CA THR A 602 -8.19 8.90 9.65
C THR A 602 -8.78 7.92 10.66
N HIS A 603 -9.67 7.06 10.21
CA HIS A 603 -10.27 5.98 10.97
C HIS A 603 -9.41 4.70 10.95
N LEU A 604 -9.26 4.07 12.12
CA LEU A 604 -8.68 2.74 12.29
C LEU A 604 -9.73 1.79 12.91
N GLY A 605 -10.05 0.71 12.20
CA GLY A 605 -11.01 -0.29 12.64
C GLY A 605 -10.49 -1.26 13.70
N LEU A 606 -9.19 -1.22 13.98
CA LEU A 606 -8.53 -1.95 15.05
C LEU A 606 -7.57 -1.03 15.78
N THR A 607 -7.52 -1.19 17.09
CA THR A 607 -6.69 -0.34 17.94
C THR A 607 -5.20 -0.69 17.79
N PRO A 608 -4.33 0.29 17.44
CA PRO A 608 -2.89 0.09 17.50
C PRO A 608 -2.43 -0.09 18.96
N PRO A 609 -1.22 -0.63 19.21
CA PRO A 609 -0.72 -0.90 20.56
C PRO A 609 -0.29 0.39 21.27
N VAL A 610 -1.25 1.26 21.57
CA VAL A 610 -1.03 2.60 22.17
C VAL A 610 -1.82 2.84 23.45
N LEU A 611 -2.80 1.98 23.77
CA LEU A 611 -3.75 2.21 24.87
C LEU A 611 -3.11 2.31 26.25
N GLY A 612 -1.89 1.80 26.44
CA GLY A 612 -1.15 1.94 27.68
C GLY A 612 -0.62 3.35 27.94
N GLY A 613 -0.45 4.16 26.89
CA GLY A 613 0.04 5.54 26.97
C GLY A 613 -1.12 6.52 26.84
N ARG A 614 -1.71 6.93 27.96
CA ARG A 614 -2.89 7.82 27.95
C ARG A 614 -2.61 9.14 27.27
N GLU A 615 -1.42 9.70 27.46
CA GLU A 615 -1.04 10.95 26.79
C GLU A 615 -0.85 10.72 25.30
N VAL A 616 -0.28 9.59 24.89
CA VAL A 616 -0.13 9.24 23.46
C VAL A 616 -1.50 9.09 22.78
N VAL A 617 -2.46 8.42 23.43
CA VAL A 617 -3.84 8.33 22.91
C VAL A 617 -4.44 9.73 22.75
N LYS A 618 -4.30 10.60 23.75
CA LYS A 618 -4.77 11.99 23.68
C LYS A 618 -4.10 12.78 22.56
N ILE A 619 -2.79 12.59 22.35
CA ILE A 619 -2.07 13.23 21.25
C ILE A 619 -2.68 12.78 19.91
N LEU A 620 -2.72 11.47 19.66
CA LEU A 620 -3.16 10.89 18.38
C LEU A 620 -4.62 11.19 18.03
N THR A 621 -5.51 11.25 19.02
CA THR A 621 -6.96 11.37 18.81
C THR A 621 -7.52 12.78 19.05
N GLN A 622 -6.74 13.70 19.62
CA GLN A 622 -7.20 15.05 19.96
C GLN A 622 -6.17 16.12 19.60
N LYS A 623 -4.96 16.08 20.17
CA LYS A 623 -4.01 17.20 20.02
C LYS A 623 -3.49 17.37 18.59
N LEU A 624 -3.42 16.30 17.79
CA LEU A 624 -3.07 16.42 16.38
C LEU A 624 -4.05 17.32 15.60
N GLN A 625 -5.30 17.46 16.05
CA GLN A 625 -6.28 18.38 15.47
C GLN A 625 -5.80 19.85 15.55
N GLU A 626 -5.02 20.21 16.56
CA GLU A 626 -4.48 21.56 16.73
C GLU A 626 -3.20 21.78 15.89
N ILE A 627 -2.50 20.70 15.55
CA ILE A 627 -1.16 20.72 14.93
C ILE A 627 -1.26 20.59 13.41
N VAL A 628 -1.97 19.56 12.92
CA VAL A 628 -2.14 19.23 11.49
C VAL A 628 -3.59 19.28 11.05
N ARG A 629 -4.51 19.78 11.88
CA ARG A 629 -5.96 19.90 11.58
C ARG A 629 -6.67 18.57 11.29
N ALA A 630 -6.07 17.46 11.72
CA ALA A 630 -6.62 16.12 11.62
C ALA A 630 -6.18 15.26 12.80
N SER A 631 -6.90 14.17 13.05
CA SER A 631 -6.61 13.23 14.13
C SER A 631 -7.06 11.81 13.75
N PHE A 632 -6.73 10.84 14.60
CA PHE A 632 -7.23 9.47 14.46
C PHE A 632 -8.62 9.29 15.08
N ILE A 633 -9.46 8.53 14.40
CA ILE A 633 -10.69 7.93 14.93
C ILE A 633 -10.40 6.44 15.15
N ILE A 634 -10.63 5.92 16.35
CA ILE A 634 -10.45 4.48 16.64
C ILE A 634 -11.82 3.91 17.01
N GLU A 635 -12.40 3.08 16.13
CA GLU A 635 -13.73 2.52 16.31
C GLU A 635 -13.83 1.16 15.60
N SER A 636 -14.13 0.09 16.33
CA SER A 636 -14.18 -1.26 15.77
C SER A 636 -15.56 -1.67 15.26
N ASP A 637 -16.62 -0.94 15.63
CA ASP A 637 -17.97 -1.09 15.07
C ASP A 637 -18.11 -0.23 13.81
N MET A 638 -18.17 -0.87 12.65
CA MET A 638 -18.20 -0.17 11.36
C MET A 638 -19.42 0.74 11.17
N ARG A 639 -20.54 0.51 11.87
CA ARG A 639 -21.69 1.41 11.81
C ARG A 639 -21.47 2.67 12.66
N LYS A 640 -20.80 2.54 13.80
CA LYS A 640 -20.35 3.70 14.59
C LYS A 640 -19.26 4.47 13.86
N ALA A 641 -18.30 3.77 13.25
CA ALA A 641 -17.26 4.38 12.43
C ALA A 641 -17.88 5.18 11.28
N ALA A 642 -18.84 4.60 10.55
CA ALA A 642 -19.54 5.31 9.46
C ALA A 642 -20.20 6.60 9.94
N ARG A 643 -20.85 6.60 11.12
CA ARG A 643 -21.42 7.82 11.72
C ARG A 643 -20.33 8.85 12.04
N ALA A 644 -19.27 8.45 12.75
CA ALA A 644 -18.18 9.36 13.11
C ALA A 644 -17.48 9.99 11.89
N ILE A 645 -17.28 9.20 10.83
CA ILE A 645 -16.74 9.66 9.54
C ILE A 645 -17.68 10.68 8.89
N THR A 646 -18.97 10.35 8.86
CA THR A 646 -20.00 11.22 8.27
C THR A 646 -20.11 12.54 9.03
N ASP A 647 -20.15 12.50 10.37
CA ASP A 647 -20.19 13.68 11.22
C ASP A 647 -18.94 14.55 11.03
N HIS A 648 -17.77 13.95 10.77
CA HIS A 648 -16.56 14.70 10.42
C HIS A 648 -16.71 15.39 9.06
N ILE A 649 -17.17 14.67 8.04
CA ILE A 649 -17.43 15.21 6.70
C ILE A 649 -18.40 16.39 6.78
N ASP A 650 -19.49 16.27 7.53
CA ASP A 650 -20.46 17.36 7.72
C ASP A 650 -19.87 18.59 8.37
N ARG A 651 -19.02 18.41 9.39
CA ARG A 651 -18.32 19.54 9.99
C ARG A 651 -17.45 20.25 8.96
N LYS A 652 -16.73 19.51 8.11
CA LYS A 652 -15.90 20.09 7.05
C LYS A 652 -16.71 20.82 6.00
N ARG A 653 -17.86 20.28 5.60
CA ARG A 653 -18.81 20.97 4.73
C ARG A 653 -19.27 22.31 5.33
N ASN A 654 -19.71 22.28 6.59
CA ASN A 654 -20.15 23.49 7.30
C ASN A 654 -19.01 24.52 7.45
N GLU A 655 -17.77 24.08 7.72
CA GLU A 655 -16.58 24.93 7.77
C GLU A 655 -16.26 25.59 6.41
N LEU A 656 -16.61 24.94 5.30
CA LEU A 656 -16.51 25.47 3.93
C LEU A 656 -17.73 26.31 3.50
N GLY A 657 -18.81 26.33 4.29
CA GLY A 657 -20.04 27.06 3.97
C GLY A 657 -20.95 26.36 2.95
N ILE A 658 -20.89 25.03 2.84
CA ILE A 658 -21.68 24.19 1.91
C ILE A 658 -22.48 23.08 2.60
#